data_AF-A0A934WR19-F1
#
_entry.id   AF-A0A934WR19-F1
#
_cell.length_a   1.000
_cell.length_b   1.000
_cell.length_c   1.000
_cell.angle_alpha   90.00
_cell.angle_beta   90.00
_cell.angle_gamma   90.00
#
_symmetry.space_group_name_H-M   'P 1'
#
loop_
_entity.id
_entity.type
_entity.pdbx_description
1 polymer ?
#
loop_
_entity_poly.entity_id
_entity_poly.type
_entity_poly.pdbx_seq_one_letter_code
_entity_poly.pdbx_strand_id
1 'polypeptide(L)'
;MFKKMLSLLLAVMMVVSLAAVGVVNTGAAEVPVASTGDLDPATLYFDSSTTGWEFGEKSKISFHIFGGDFGTEENSTTGLAWGTKKALGTAVADSNGVFSFKPSAKGLTLNEGVQYKIIFGFSKGGTGAIDGGQTYDLLFTTDCLGHIAYCDGTEYENPVDSSKKTLAAFWQDMDASVVGPVLQISSIGNVVGTCPEAGKTPQSIFNDFLTVVNSETGVTAYENALHFVVEPGTKTEQKLIDDIGADLGLAKQDIQAAFEAAEIETTWDYAASTLHEHTPGEPVRENEVAATFTSEGSYDEVTYCSGCGEEISREHKTIEQRTPDPDTLYFDSSTTGWEFGEKSKISFHIFGGDLENGLAWGTKKALGTAVSGMDGMFSFKPSAKGLTLNEGVQYKIIFGFSKAGTGAIDGGQTYDLLFTTDCLGHIAYCDGTEYENPVDSSKKTLAAFWHDMDASVVGPVKQISSIGNVVGTCLAEGTTDESLFTDFLTVVDSTTNKTKYENAYQFVVEPGTKTEQKMIDDIGTDLGLTKQQIFDAFYNNNIETAWDYTVSTLPGDVTPPHTHTPGDPVIENDHASTCTTAGSYEEVIYCTECHEELSRETKYHELAAHTPGEAVQENIVHATCNSTGSFDDVVYCTVCHAELSRTPRVIQKLNHTPGDPVIENDHASTCTVRGSYDEVVYCTACQTELSRETKYHDLAPHTPGNAVIENDHVSTCTVKGAYDEVTYCTACQTELSRETKYHDLAPHTPGTAVHENEVVTHDKTTYDEVIYCTVCQAEISRTPVELPIITHTLTYVPEVPATEQAAGTKAHYTCSGCTKLFADAAGTQEVTAASLIIPKLDHVHTPGQTVIENEVAATCKAAGSYDEVVYCTSCHAELSRTHKTIAKLAHTPGTAVIENEVAATCKAAGSYDEVVYCTVCHDEISRTHKTIAKLAHTPGTAVRENEVPATCTAAGSYDEVVYCTVCHDELSRSHKTIAKLAHSLTFKPYQAATEEADGWNAHYQCSECGKYFSDAEGKNELTWDQIVIPRIVIGKRGDIDGDGKITILDVTCLQRVLAGVKARDNVVEKLGDVDGDGSLTAVDTTLLQRWLLGLNQDLDIGEDV
;
A
#
# COMPACT_ATOMS: atom_id res chain seq x y z
N MET A 1 6.31 38.02 -6.64
CA MET A 1 6.73 36.74 -6.03
C MET A 1 5.86 35.59 -6.49
N PHE A 2 4.52 35.58 -6.29
CA PHE A 2 3.63 34.49 -6.73
C PHE A 2 3.85 33.96 -8.17
N LYS A 3 4.06 34.83 -9.18
CA LYS A 3 4.36 34.41 -10.56
C LYS A 3 5.68 33.64 -10.78
N LYS A 4 6.54 33.47 -9.76
CA LYS A 4 7.73 32.60 -9.83
C LYS A 4 7.55 31.23 -9.15
N MET A 5 6.49 31.02 -8.36
CA MET A 5 6.23 29.71 -7.73
C MET A 5 5.39 28.81 -8.65
N LEU A 6 4.38 29.37 -9.33
CA LEU A 6 3.50 28.58 -10.22
C LEU A 6 4.24 28.03 -11.46
N SER A 7 5.27 28.73 -11.93
CA SER A 7 6.12 28.27 -13.05
C SER A 7 7.14 27.19 -12.65
N LEU A 8 7.26 26.87 -11.36
CA LEU A 8 8.19 25.84 -10.86
C LEU A 8 7.45 24.52 -10.59
N LEU A 9 6.19 24.55 -10.13
CA LEU A 9 5.37 23.34 -9.98
C LEU A 9 5.10 22.64 -11.32
N LEU A 10 4.89 23.40 -12.40
CA LEU A 10 4.64 22.84 -13.74
C LEU A 10 5.86 22.16 -14.39
N ALA A 11 7.06 22.33 -13.84
CA ALA A 11 8.29 21.72 -14.37
C ALA A 11 8.68 20.40 -13.63
N VAL A 12 7.98 20.06 -12.54
CA VAL A 12 8.32 18.90 -11.68
C VAL A 12 7.50 17.66 -12.01
N MET A 13 6.37 17.79 -12.72
CA MET A 13 5.50 16.66 -13.10
C MET A 13 5.81 16.04 -14.48
N MET A 14 6.97 16.35 -15.10
CA MET A 14 7.22 16.04 -16.51
C MET A 14 8.36 15.02 -16.75
N VAL A 15 8.68 14.18 -15.76
CA VAL A 15 9.66 13.07 -15.90
C VAL A 15 9.24 11.80 -15.13
N VAL A 16 8.00 11.33 -15.33
CA VAL A 16 7.62 9.90 -15.16
C VAL A 16 6.56 9.58 -16.22
N SER A 17 6.98 9.41 -17.47
CA SER A 17 6.08 9.21 -18.60
C SER A 17 6.77 8.39 -19.70
N LEU A 18 6.82 7.07 -19.51
CA LEU A 18 7.35 6.16 -20.53
C LEU A 18 6.79 4.73 -20.37
N ALA A 19 5.48 4.58 -20.59
CA ALA A 19 4.91 3.61 -21.55
C ALA A 19 3.41 3.36 -21.34
N ALA A 20 2.64 3.41 -22.44
CA ALA A 20 1.33 2.77 -22.56
C ALA A 20 0.83 2.70 -24.02
N VAL A 21 1.54 2.01 -24.93
CA VAL A 21 0.94 1.37 -26.13
C VAL A 21 1.80 0.14 -26.47
N GLY A 22 1.30 -1.09 -26.62
CA GLY A 22 -0.05 -1.60 -26.31
C GLY A 22 -0.23 -3.00 -26.90
N VAL A 23 -0.99 -3.88 -26.25
CA VAL A 23 -1.37 -5.20 -26.79
C VAL A 23 -2.86 -5.47 -26.56
N VAL A 24 -3.58 -5.75 -27.65
CA VAL A 24 -5.00 -6.11 -27.63
C VAL A 24 -5.13 -7.63 -27.42
N ASN A 25 -5.21 -8.07 -26.15
CA ASN A 25 -5.37 -9.49 -25.87
C ASN A 25 -6.84 -9.94 -25.94
N THR A 26 -7.27 -10.45 -27.10
CA THR A 26 -8.59 -11.08 -27.26
C THR A 26 -8.61 -12.45 -26.57
N GLY A 27 -9.44 -12.61 -25.54
CA GLY A 27 -9.38 -13.74 -24.61
C GLY A 27 -9.27 -15.14 -25.23
N ALA A 28 -8.20 -15.84 -24.87
CA ALA A 28 -8.06 -17.29 -24.96
C ALA A 28 -8.41 -17.93 -23.60
N ALA A 29 -8.85 -19.19 -23.61
CA ALA A 29 -9.39 -19.85 -22.41
C ALA A 29 -8.29 -20.22 -21.39
N GLU A 30 -8.66 -20.19 -20.11
CA GLU A 30 -7.81 -20.61 -18.99
C GLU A 30 -7.30 -22.05 -19.17
N VAL A 31 -5.99 -22.22 -19.01
CA VAL A 31 -5.33 -23.53 -18.85
C VAL A 31 -4.50 -23.46 -17.57
N PRO A 32 -4.66 -24.38 -16.62
CA PRO A 32 -4.00 -24.28 -15.32
C PRO A 32 -2.50 -24.58 -15.42
N VAL A 33 -1.68 -23.56 -15.16
CA VAL A 33 -0.24 -23.65 -14.94
C VAL A 33 0.06 -23.40 -13.45
N ALA A 34 1.18 -23.91 -12.94
CA ALA A 34 1.45 -23.95 -11.51
C ALA A 34 1.60 -22.57 -10.86
N SER A 35 1.17 -22.46 -9.60
CA SER A 35 1.35 -21.26 -8.77
C SER A 35 2.81 -20.85 -8.62
N THR A 36 3.09 -19.57 -8.82
CA THR A 36 4.45 -18.97 -8.86
C THR A 36 5.32 -19.26 -7.63
N GLY A 37 4.72 -19.55 -6.47
CA GLY A 37 5.43 -19.87 -5.22
C GLY A 37 6.26 -21.16 -5.22
N ASP A 38 6.12 -22.04 -6.20
CA ASP A 38 6.90 -23.31 -6.32
C ASP A 38 8.06 -23.24 -7.33
N LEU A 39 8.32 -22.09 -7.95
CA LEU A 39 9.36 -21.91 -8.98
C LEU A 39 10.74 -21.57 -8.37
N ASP A 40 11.82 -21.90 -9.07
CA ASP A 40 13.20 -21.65 -8.64
C ASP A 40 13.62 -20.21 -8.98
N PRO A 41 13.80 -19.31 -7.98
CA PRO A 41 14.04 -17.87 -8.19
C PRO A 41 15.43 -17.53 -8.74
N ALA A 42 16.18 -18.53 -9.22
CA ALA A 42 17.43 -18.33 -9.96
C ALA A 42 17.39 -18.99 -11.36
N THR A 43 16.19 -19.25 -11.89
CA THR A 43 15.93 -19.91 -13.18
C THR A 43 14.95 -19.09 -14.03
N LEU A 44 15.22 -18.96 -15.33
CA LEU A 44 14.29 -18.37 -16.30
C LEU A 44 13.36 -19.47 -16.83
N TYR A 45 12.06 -19.17 -16.95
CA TYR A 45 11.06 -20.09 -17.51
C TYR A 45 10.46 -19.54 -18.81
N PHE A 46 10.05 -20.42 -19.71
CA PHE A 46 9.34 -20.08 -20.95
C PHE A 46 8.24 -21.10 -21.23
N ASP A 47 6.98 -20.67 -21.24
CA ASP A 47 5.86 -21.47 -21.76
C ASP A 47 5.81 -21.37 -23.29
N SER A 48 5.66 -22.53 -23.91
CA SER A 48 5.55 -22.67 -25.36
C SER A 48 4.14 -22.98 -25.86
N SER A 49 3.16 -23.17 -24.95
CA SER A 49 1.80 -23.62 -25.26
C SER A 49 1.10 -22.81 -26.36
N THR A 50 1.32 -21.50 -26.36
CA THR A 50 0.75 -20.50 -27.29
C THR A 50 1.53 -20.30 -28.58
N THR A 51 2.76 -20.82 -28.69
CA THR A 51 3.66 -20.54 -29.83
C THR A 51 3.24 -21.19 -31.16
N GLY A 52 2.32 -22.14 -31.13
CA GLY A 52 1.96 -22.97 -32.28
C GLY A 52 3.07 -23.91 -32.77
N TRP A 53 4.17 -24.06 -32.02
CA TRP A 53 5.31 -24.88 -32.42
C TRP A 53 5.04 -26.39 -32.31
N GLU A 54 5.25 -27.15 -33.40
CA GLU A 54 4.98 -28.60 -33.44
C GLU A 54 6.11 -29.43 -32.79
N PHE A 55 6.00 -29.71 -31.49
CA PHE A 55 6.96 -30.53 -30.74
C PHE A 55 6.86 -32.04 -31.08
N GLY A 56 8.00 -32.67 -31.35
CA GLY A 56 8.18 -34.13 -31.41
C GLY A 56 9.36 -34.59 -30.55
N GLU A 57 9.63 -35.89 -30.47
CA GLU A 57 10.57 -36.53 -29.51
C GLU A 57 12.01 -35.96 -29.45
N LYS A 58 12.44 -35.19 -30.46
CA LYS A 58 13.78 -34.58 -30.54
C LYS A 58 13.77 -33.05 -30.55
N SER A 59 12.59 -32.46 -30.40
CA SER A 59 12.40 -31.02 -30.43
C SER A 59 12.93 -30.36 -29.17
N LYS A 60 13.42 -29.14 -29.29
CA LYS A 60 14.08 -28.39 -28.21
C LYS A 60 13.86 -26.90 -28.36
N ILE A 61 13.79 -26.20 -27.23
CA ILE A 61 13.97 -24.74 -27.17
C ILE A 61 15.41 -24.45 -26.77
N SER A 62 16.02 -23.51 -27.49
CA SER A 62 17.38 -23.02 -27.33
C SER A 62 17.34 -21.62 -26.76
N PHE A 63 18.15 -21.35 -25.74
CA PHE A 63 18.21 -20.06 -25.07
C PHE A 63 19.44 -19.30 -25.58
N HIS A 64 19.23 -18.09 -26.09
CA HIS A 64 20.27 -17.20 -26.61
C HIS A 64 20.21 -15.88 -25.83
N ILE A 65 21.26 -15.56 -25.07
CA ILE A 65 21.33 -14.39 -24.20
C ILE A 65 22.52 -13.52 -24.63
N PHE A 66 22.32 -12.20 -24.69
CA PHE A 66 23.31 -11.20 -25.12
C PHE A 66 22.93 -9.80 -24.59
N GLY A 67 23.78 -8.79 -24.80
CA GLY A 67 23.59 -7.44 -24.24
C GLY A 67 24.12 -7.30 -22.81
N GLY A 68 23.73 -6.24 -22.11
CA GLY A 68 24.22 -5.93 -20.76
C GLY A 68 25.74 -5.72 -20.71
N ASP A 69 26.36 -6.18 -19.62
CA ASP A 69 27.80 -6.08 -19.35
C ASP A 69 28.63 -7.25 -19.94
N PHE A 70 28.01 -8.13 -20.72
CA PHE A 70 28.67 -9.28 -21.34
C PHE A 70 29.75 -8.84 -22.35
N GLY A 71 31.01 -8.92 -21.93
CA GLY A 71 32.20 -8.52 -22.71
C GLY A 71 33.29 -7.86 -21.88
N THR A 72 33.00 -7.52 -20.62
CA THR A 72 33.96 -7.01 -19.62
C THR A 72 34.98 -8.07 -19.18
N GLU A 73 36.02 -7.66 -18.43
CA GLU A 73 36.99 -8.60 -17.85
C GLU A 73 36.36 -9.52 -16.80
N GLU A 74 35.29 -9.09 -16.12
CA GLU A 74 34.54 -9.92 -15.16
C GLU A 74 33.57 -10.89 -15.86
N ASN A 75 32.94 -10.48 -16.96
CA ASN A 75 31.94 -11.25 -17.71
C ASN A 75 32.39 -11.52 -19.17
N SER A 76 33.48 -12.27 -19.36
CA SER A 76 34.12 -12.47 -20.68
C SER A 76 33.32 -13.35 -21.67
N THR A 77 33.23 -12.94 -22.94
CA THR A 77 32.25 -13.45 -23.91
C THR A 77 32.81 -14.29 -25.08
N THR A 78 33.74 -15.21 -24.84
CA THR A 78 34.29 -16.09 -25.91
C THR A 78 33.25 -17.05 -26.50
N GLY A 79 32.40 -16.54 -27.40
CA GLY A 79 31.30 -17.21 -28.07
C GLY A 79 29.98 -16.42 -28.17
N LEU A 80 29.84 -15.30 -27.46
CA LEU A 80 28.56 -14.57 -27.29
C LEU A 80 28.48 -13.21 -28.00
N ALA A 81 29.44 -12.89 -28.88
CA ALA A 81 29.34 -11.71 -29.73
C ALA A 81 28.10 -11.78 -30.64
N TRP A 82 27.47 -10.61 -30.88
CA TRP A 82 26.35 -10.47 -31.79
C TRP A 82 26.69 -11.08 -33.17
N GLY A 83 25.79 -11.94 -33.68
CA GLY A 83 25.98 -12.68 -34.93
C GLY A 83 26.51 -14.12 -34.83
N THR A 84 27.03 -14.59 -33.69
CA THR A 84 27.55 -15.99 -33.60
C THR A 84 26.47 -17.07 -33.61
N LYS A 85 25.20 -16.71 -33.32
CA LYS A 85 24.01 -17.58 -33.26
C LYS A 85 24.18 -18.87 -32.42
N LYS A 86 25.09 -18.87 -31.44
CA LYS A 86 25.36 -20.04 -30.60
C LYS A 86 24.38 -20.11 -29.43
N ALA A 87 23.70 -21.24 -29.25
CA ALA A 87 22.84 -21.47 -28.10
C ALA A 87 23.68 -21.67 -26.82
N LEU A 88 23.26 -21.05 -25.71
CA LEU A 88 23.88 -21.23 -24.38
C LEU A 88 23.42 -22.52 -23.71
N GLY A 89 22.20 -22.96 -24.00
CA GLY A 89 21.68 -24.25 -23.60
C GLY A 89 20.42 -24.62 -24.38
N THR A 90 19.99 -25.86 -24.22
CA THR A 90 18.70 -26.34 -24.71
C THR A 90 17.95 -26.99 -23.56
N ALA A 91 16.69 -26.63 -23.34
CA ALA A 91 15.81 -27.33 -22.41
C ALA A 91 14.91 -28.33 -23.15
N VAL A 92 14.24 -29.16 -22.36
CA VAL A 92 13.18 -30.09 -22.78
C VAL A 92 11.95 -29.73 -21.92
N ALA A 93 10.75 -29.80 -22.50
CA ALA A 93 9.52 -29.50 -21.78
C ALA A 93 9.34 -30.41 -20.56
N ASP A 94 8.64 -29.89 -19.56
CA ASP A 94 7.92 -30.71 -18.58
C ASP A 94 6.67 -31.36 -19.19
N SER A 95 5.77 -31.88 -18.36
CA SER A 95 4.50 -32.48 -18.81
C SER A 95 3.48 -31.47 -19.36
N ASN A 96 3.71 -30.17 -19.16
CA ASN A 96 2.74 -29.11 -19.34
C ASN A 96 3.09 -28.20 -20.54
N GLY A 97 4.34 -28.21 -21.00
CA GLY A 97 4.83 -27.42 -22.14
C GLY A 97 5.79 -26.30 -21.76
N VAL A 98 6.16 -26.19 -20.48
CA VAL A 98 7.05 -25.17 -19.96
C VAL A 98 8.50 -25.65 -20.01
N PHE A 99 9.41 -24.75 -20.36
CA PHE A 99 10.84 -24.97 -20.50
C PHE A 99 11.60 -24.09 -19.50
N SER A 100 12.69 -24.59 -18.91
CA SER A 100 13.46 -23.87 -17.89
C SER A 100 14.96 -23.81 -18.17
N PHE A 101 15.60 -22.70 -17.82
CA PHE A 101 17.03 -22.44 -18.03
C PHE A 101 17.64 -21.68 -16.86
N LYS A 102 18.61 -22.29 -16.19
CA LYS A 102 19.37 -21.69 -15.08
C LYS A 102 20.69 -21.08 -15.59
N PRO A 103 20.86 -19.74 -15.65
CA PRO A 103 22.04 -19.11 -16.27
C PRO A 103 23.36 -19.49 -15.57
N SER A 104 23.35 -19.50 -14.24
CA SER A 104 24.52 -19.87 -13.42
C SER A 104 24.97 -21.33 -13.65
N ALA A 105 24.06 -22.24 -14.01
CA ALA A 105 24.40 -23.61 -14.40
C ALA A 105 25.10 -23.72 -15.77
N LYS A 106 25.28 -22.61 -16.49
CA LYS A 106 26.15 -22.46 -17.68
C LYS A 106 27.40 -21.62 -17.44
N GLY A 107 27.62 -21.15 -16.20
CA GLY A 107 28.73 -20.24 -15.88
C GLY A 107 28.49 -18.80 -16.32
N LEU A 108 27.22 -18.38 -16.44
CA LEU A 108 26.86 -16.98 -16.63
C LEU A 108 26.58 -16.34 -15.26
N THR A 109 27.21 -15.19 -15.00
CA THR A 109 26.84 -14.28 -13.91
C THR A 109 25.97 -13.19 -14.51
N LEU A 110 24.78 -12.95 -13.93
CA LEU A 110 23.94 -11.80 -14.24
C LEU A 110 24.09 -10.80 -13.09
N ASN A 111 24.25 -9.52 -13.42
CA ASN A 111 24.42 -8.45 -12.45
C ASN A 111 23.09 -7.71 -12.20
N GLU A 112 22.85 -7.36 -10.95
CA GLU A 112 21.63 -6.70 -10.48
C GLU A 112 21.45 -5.32 -11.14
N GLY A 113 20.22 -5.01 -11.57
CA GLY A 113 19.90 -3.77 -12.30
C GLY A 113 20.44 -3.68 -13.73
N VAL A 114 21.13 -4.71 -14.26
CA VAL A 114 21.57 -4.74 -15.67
C VAL A 114 20.49 -5.38 -16.55
N GLN A 115 20.09 -4.68 -17.61
CA GLN A 115 19.24 -5.24 -18.66
C GLN A 115 20.05 -6.14 -19.61
N TYR A 116 19.49 -7.31 -19.91
CA TYR A 116 19.99 -8.27 -20.89
C TYR A 116 18.87 -8.62 -21.89
N LYS A 117 19.23 -9.13 -23.08
CA LYS A 117 18.30 -9.61 -24.09
C LYS A 117 18.31 -11.12 -24.20
N ILE A 118 17.14 -11.72 -24.40
CA ILE A 118 16.95 -13.16 -24.62
C ILE A 118 16.10 -13.45 -25.87
N ILE A 119 16.45 -14.51 -26.58
CA ILE A 119 15.65 -15.11 -27.66
C ILE A 119 15.46 -16.60 -27.35
N PHE A 120 14.22 -17.08 -27.49
CA PHE A 120 13.88 -18.50 -27.43
C PHE A 120 13.77 -19.06 -28.86
N GLY A 121 14.63 -20.03 -29.21
CA GLY A 121 14.76 -20.57 -30.57
C GLY A 121 14.38 -22.05 -30.68
N PHE A 122 13.43 -22.37 -31.55
CA PHE A 122 12.86 -23.71 -31.72
C PHE A 122 13.59 -24.56 -32.78
N SER A 123 13.97 -25.79 -32.41
CA SER A 123 14.64 -26.76 -33.28
C SER A 123 13.79 -28.02 -33.49
N LYS A 124 13.36 -28.26 -34.72
CA LYS A 124 12.47 -29.32 -35.19
C LYS A 124 13.23 -30.59 -35.64
N GLY A 125 14.30 -30.94 -34.93
CA GLY A 125 15.09 -32.14 -35.26
C GLY A 125 16.23 -32.52 -34.31
N GLY A 126 16.52 -31.71 -33.29
CA GLY A 126 17.64 -31.95 -32.38
C GLY A 126 19.02 -31.69 -32.99
N THR A 127 19.07 -30.97 -34.12
CA THR A 127 20.28 -30.51 -34.81
C THR A 127 21.01 -29.39 -34.06
N GLY A 128 20.29 -28.65 -33.21
CA GLY A 128 20.80 -27.47 -32.51
C GLY A 128 20.78 -26.20 -33.38
N ALA A 129 20.24 -26.26 -34.59
CA ALA A 129 19.91 -25.09 -35.40
C ALA A 129 18.45 -24.67 -35.14
N ILE A 130 18.19 -23.37 -35.18
CA ILE A 130 16.82 -22.82 -35.21
C ILE A 130 16.28 -23.06 -36.62
N ASP A 131 15.33 -24.00 -36.74
CA ASP A 131 14.72 -24.42 -38.01
C ASP A 131 13.19 -24.59 -37.92
N GLY A 132 12.58 -24.33 -36.74
CA GLY A 132 11.13 -24.36 -36.55
C GLY A 132 10.47 -23.01 -36.18
N GLY A 133 11.22 -22.02 -35.68
CA GLY A 133 10.70 -20.72 -35.26
C GLY A 133 11.57 -20.07 -34.18
N GLN A 134 11.36 -18.78 -33.89
CA GLN A 134 11.96 -18.09 -32.75
C GLN A 134 11.07 -16.93 -32.27
N THR A 135 11.30 -16.46 -31.06
CA THR A 135 10.74 -15.20 -30.57
C THR A 135 11.49 -13.99 -31.15
N TYR A 136 10.89 -12.82 -30.93
CA TYR A 136 11.53 -11.51 -30.95
C TYR A 136 12.53 -11.39 -29.77
N ASP A 137 13.34 -10.32 -29.75
CA ASP A 137 14.24 -9.99 -28.65
C ASP A 137 13.43 -9.53 -27.42
N LEU A 138 13.54 -10.26 -26.29
CA LEU A 138 12.90 -9.91 -25.00
C LEU A 138 13.95 -9.36 -24.03
N LEU A 139 13.68 -8.20 -23.43
CA LEU A 139 14.48 -7.64 -22.33
C LEU A 139 14.14 -8.31 -21.00
N PHE A 140 15.16 -8.51 -20.16
CA PHE A 140 15.02 -9.05 -18.81
C PHE A 140 16.16 -8.56 -17.90
N THR A 141 15.91 -8.54 -16.59
CA THR A 141 16.88 -8.25 -15.53
C THR A 141 17.09 -9.49 -14.65
N THR A 142 17.83 -9.37 -13.55
CA THR A 142 17.85 -10.38 -12.47
C THR A 142 16.47 -10.69 -11.90
N ASP A 143 15.54 -9.75 -11.98
CA ASP A 143 14.25 -9.81 -11.29
C ASP A 143 13.26 -10.72 -12.04
N CYS A 144 13.50 -10.98 -13.33
CA CYS A 144 12.76 -11.94 -14.15
C CYS A 144 13.09 -13.41 -13.80
N LEU A 145 14.04 -13.67 -12.90
CA LEU A 145 14.34 -15.04 -12.44
C LEU A 145 13.23 -15.54 -11.51
N GLY A 146 12.74 -16.76 -11.76
CA GLY A 146 11.56 -17.33 -11.12
C GLY A 146 10.25 -17.09 -11.88
N HIS A 147 10.20 -16.11 -12.80
CA HIS A 147 9.00 -15.81 -13.59
C HIS A 147 8.96 -16.57 -14.92
N ILE A 148 7.76 -16.68 -15.49
CA ILE A 148 7.47 -17.35 -16.76
C ILE A 148 7.35 -16.32 -17.89
N ALA A 149 8.19 -16.46 -18.93
CA ALA A 149 7.96 -15.82 -20.21
C ALA A 149 6.97 -16.64 -21.06
N TYR A 150 6.11 -15.99 -21.85
CA TYR A 150 5.14 -16.65 -22.72
C TYR A 150 4.94 -15.83 -24.00
N CYS A 151 4.46 -16.46 -25.08
CA CYS A 151 3.94 -15.72 -26.24
C CYS A 151 2.43 -15.49 -26.05
N ASP A 152 1.91 -14.35 -26.50
CA ASP A 152 0.47 -14.10 -26.63
C ASP A 152 -0.11 -14.56 -27.99
N GLY A 153 0.77 -14.70 -28.99
CA GLY A 153 0.43 -14.98 -30.39
C GLY A 153 0.64 -13.78 -31.32
N THR A 154 1.03 -12.61 -30.80
CA THR A 154 1.39 -11.43 -31.59
C THR A 154 2.69 -11.67 -32.36
N GLU A 155 2.73 -11.23 -33.61
CA GLU A 155 3.90 -11.31 -34.49
C GLU A 155 4.49 -9.91 -34.76
N TYR A 156 5.68 -9.64 -34.21
CA TYR A 156 6.41 -8.41 -34.50
C TYR A 156 7.32 -8.57 -35.72
N GLU A 157 7.47 -7.47 -36.47
CA GLU A 157 8.33 -7.37 -37.65
C GLU A 157 9.81 -7.29 -37.26
N ASN A 158 10.68 -8.01 -37.96
CA ASN A 158 12.10 -7.91 -37.67
C ASN A 158 12.64 -6.51 -38.04
N PRO A 159 13.39 -5.82 -37.15
CA PRO A 159 13.87 -4.46 -37.40
C PRO A 159 14.69 -4.31 -38.69
N VAL A 160 15.44 -5.34 -39.07
CA VAL A 160 16.37 -5.35 -40.21
C VAL A 160 15.73 -5.87 -41.50
N ASP A 161 14.58 -6.55 -41.40
CA ASP A 161 13.88 -7.14 -42.53
C ASP A 161 12.40 -7.39 -42.19
N SER A 162 11.55 -6.38 -42.38
CA SER A 162 10.11 -6.46 -42.10
C SER A 162 9.36 -7.49 -42.96
N SER A 163 10.01 -8.12 -43.94
CA SER A 163 9.45 -9.29 -44.63
C SER A 163 9.45 -10.55 -43.74
N LYS A 164 10.16 -10.53 -42.61
CA LYS A 164 10.14 -11.56 -41.58
C LYS A 164 9.39 -11.06 -40.34
N LYS A 165 8.57 -11.94 -39.77
CA LYS A 165 7.98 -11.75 -38.44
C LYS A 165 8.43 -12.84 -37.48
N THR A 166 8.37 -12.53 -36.19
CA THR A 166 8.72 -13.42 -35.08
C THR A 166 7.76 -13.18 -33.91
N LEU A 167 7.46 -14.21 -33.14
CA LEU A 167 6.51 -14.11 -32.03
C LEU A 167 7.03 -13.15 -30.94
N ALA A 168 6.17 -12.22 -30.52
CA ALA A 168 6.39 -11.47 -29.29
C ALA A 168 6.40 -12.42 -28.08
N ALA A 169 7.15 -12.08 -27.04
CA ALA A 169 7.19 -12.82 -25.79
C ALA A 169 7.23 -11.85 -24.60
N PHE A 170 6.45 -12.12 -23.57
CA PHE A 170 6.21 -11.25 -22.43
C PHE A 170 6.41 -12.04 -21.13
N TRP A 171 6.61 -11.39 -19.99
CA TRP A 171 6.63 -12.04 -18.67
C TRP A 171 5.23 -12.00 -18.05
N GLN A 172 4.75 -13.11 -17.50
CA GLN A 172 3.32 -13.26 -17.11
C GLN A 172 2.84 -12.28 -16.02
N ASP A 173 3.73 -11.87 -15.11
CA ASP A 173 3.40 -11.02 -13.94
C ASP A 173 4.22 -9.72 -13.88
N MET A 174 4.69 -9.19 -15.02
CA MET A 174 5.61 -8.05 -15.04
C MET A 174 5.21 -6.98 -16.06
N ASP A 175 5.62 -5.74 -15.79
CA ASP A 175 5.42 -4.62 -16.70
C ASP A 175 6.29 -4.76 -17.97
N ALA A 176 5.61 -5.01 -19.09
CA ALA A 176 6.21 -5.17 -20.42
C ALA A 176 6.91 -3.91 -20.95
N SER A 177 6.83 -2.76 -20.27
CA SER A 177 7.62 -1.56 -20.57
C SER A 177 8.98 -1.54 -19.88
N VAL A 178 9.09 -2.20 -18.73
CA VAL A 178 10.33 -2.27 -17.92
C VAL A 178 11.15 -3.50 -18.32
N VAL A 179 10.47 -4.61 -18.58
CA VAL A 179 11.03 -5.89 -19.07
C VAL A 179 10.06 -6.53 -20.07
N GLY A 180 10.28 -6.29 -21.36
CA GLY A 180 9.42 -6.79 -22.43
C GLY A 180 10.12 -6.82 -23.80
N PRO A 181 9.39 -7.11 -24.89
CA PRO A 181 9.93 -7.03 -26.25
C PRO A 181 10.59 -5.68 -26.53
N VAL A 182 11.78 -5.68 -27.13
CA VAL A 182 12.54 -4.44 -27.38
C VAL A 182 11.76 -3.47 -28.26
N LEU A 183 11.53 -2.25 -27.79
CA LEU A 183 10.91 -1.15 -28.53
C LEU A 183 11.86 -0.66 -29.64
N GLN A 184 11.50 -0.92 -30.90
CA GLN A 184 12.28 -0.55 -32.09
C GLN A 184 11.34 -0.12 -33.24
N ILE A 185 11.91 0.46 -34.30
CA ILE A 185 11.17 0.73 -35.54
C ILE A 185 11.59 -0.31 -36.60
N SER A 186 10.61 -0.90 -37.29
CA SER A 186 10.83 -1.87 -38.37
C SER A 186 11.33 -1.18 -39.65
N SER A 187 12.01 -1.93 -40.55
CA SER A 187 12.58 -1.39 -41.79
C SER A 187 11.59 -0.74 -42.77
N ILE A 188 10.27 -0.80 -42.50
CA ILE A 188 9.21 -0.11 -43.25
C ILE A 188 8.50 0.99 -42.45
N GLY A 189 9.01 1.35 -41.27
CA GLY A 189 8.48 2.45 -40.46
C GLY A 189 7.27 2.10 -39.59
N ASN A 190 7.18 0.86 -39.09
CA ASN A 190 6.22 0.48 -38.05
C ASN A 190 6.94 0.44 -36.70
N VAL A 191 6.39 1.05 -35.65
CA VAL A 191 6.89 0.87 -34.28
C VAL A 191 6.48 -0.53 -33.77
N VAL A 192 7.41 -1.25 -33.14
CA VAL A 192 7.23 -2.63 -32.65
C VAL A 192 7.93 -2.83 -31.32
N GLY A 193 7.38 -3.71 -30.47
CA GLY A 193 7.85 -3.91 -29.10
C GLY A 193 7.30 -2.88 -28.11
N THR A 194 7.72 -2.97 -26.86
CA THR A 194 7.14 -2.22 -25.72
C THR A 194 8.17 -1.67 -24.74
N CYS A 195 9.36 -2.26 -24.65
CA CYS A 195 10.39 -1.94 -23.66
C CYS A 195 11.63 -1.30 -24.32
N PRO A 196 11.97 -0.03 -24.06
CA PRO A 196 13.21 0.57 -24.58
C PRO A 196 14.44 -0.02 -23.90
N GLU A 197 15.55 -0.15 -24.64
CA GLU A 197 16.85 -0.56 -24.06
C GLU A 197 17.40 0.53 -23.13
N ALA A 198 18.11 0.12 -22.07
CA ALA A 198 18.70 1.02 -21.09
C ALA A 198 19.53 2.15 -21.74
N GLY A 199 19.11 3.40 -21.51
CA GLY A 199 19.72 4.60 -22.09
C GLY A 199 19.15 5.06 -23.43
N LYS A 200 18.18 4.34 -24.01
CA LYS A 200 17.43 4.78 -25.20
C LYS A 200 16.17 5.57 -24.79
N THR A 201 16.04 6.78 -25.33
CA THR A 201 14.79 7.56 -25.36
C THR A 201 14.05 7.33 -26.68
N PRO A 202 12.73 7.60 -26.77
CA PRO A 202 11.99 7.56 -28.03
C PRO A 202 12.63 8.40 -29.14
N GLN A 203 13.18 9.57 -28.81
CA GLN A 203 13.91 10.41 -29.77
C GLN A 203 15.19 9.73 -30.27
N SER A 204 15.92 9.02 -29.38
CA SER A 204 17.11 8.25 -29.81
C SER A 204 16.76 7.04 -30.68
N ILE A 205 15.61 6.37 -30.43
CA ILE A 205 15.11 5.25 -31.24
C ILE A 205 14.71 5.74 -32.64
N PHE A 206 14.07 6.92 -32.71
CA PHE A 206 13.78 7.60 -33.97
C PHE A 206 15.07 8.00 -34.72
N ASN A 207 16.05 8.56 -34.03
CA ASN A 207 17.35 8.91 -34.61
C ASN A 207 18.11 7.69 -35.13
N ASP A 208 18.11 6.57 -34.38
CA ASP A 208 18.71 5.31 -34.82
C ASP A 208 18.08 4.84 -36.15
N PHE A 209 16.75 4.87 -36.24
CA PHE A 209 15.99 4.46 -37.44
C PHE A 209 16.29 5.30 -38.68
N LEU A 210 16.54 6.61 -38.53
CA LEU A 210 16.96 7.45 -39.66
C LEU A 210 18.34 7.04 -40.22
N THR A 211 19.17 6.35 -39.43
CA THR A 211 20.53 5.93 -39.79
C THR A 211 20.63 4.46 -40.22
N VAL A 212 21.63 4.18 -41.05
CA VAL A 212 22.10 2.84 -41.39
C VAL A 212 23.61 2.81 -41.20
N VAL A 213 24.12 1.80 -40.48
CA VAL A 213 25.56 1.56 -40.35
C VAL A 213 26.00 0.58 -41.42
N ASN A 214 26.81 1.04 -42.36
CA ASN A 214 27.31 0.22 -43.46
C ASN A 214 28.28 -0.86 -42.93
N SER A 215 27.87 -2.12 -43.01
CA SER A 215 28.55 -3.24 -42.33
C SER A 215 29.91 -3.65 -42.90
N GLU A 216 30.30 -3.15 -44.08
CA GLU A 216 31.62 -3.38 -44.68
C GLU A 216 32.62 -2.23 -44.39
N THR A 217 32.13 -1.02 -44.09
CA THR A 217 32.96 0.19 -43.96
C THR A 217 32.92 0.84 -42.58
N GLY A 218 31.92 0.53 -41.75
CA GLY A 218 31.74 1.13 -40.43
C GLY A 218 31.27 2.60 -40.45
N VAL A 219 30.86 3.11 -41.62
CA VAL A 219 30.33 4.47 -41.77
C VAL A 219 28.82 4.45 -41.53
N THR A 220 28.36 5.35 -40.64
CA THR A 220 26.93 5.64 -40.48
C THR A 220 26.49 6.61 -41.57
N ALA A 221 25.42 6.28 -42.29
CA ALA A 221 24.81 7.15 -43.31
C ALA A 221 23.28 7.14 -43.15
N TYR A 222 22.62 8.24 -43.46
CA TYR A 222 21.16 8.38 -43.35
C TYR A 222 20.41 7.70 -44.52
N GLU A 223 20.77 6.46 -44.86
CA GLU A 223 20.27 5.76 -46.04
C GLU A 223 18.76 5.47 -45.94
N ASN A 224 18.24 5.15 -44.75
CA ASN A 224 16.80 4.96 -44.52
C ASN A 224 16.02 6.24 -44.85
N ALA A 225 16.47 7.40 -44.38
CA ALA A 225 15.84 8.69 -44.68
C ALA A 225 15.81 9.05 -46.18
N LEU A 226 16.65 8.39 -47.00
CA LEU A 226 16.72 8.57 -48.46
C LEU A 226 15.93 7.51 -49.25
N HIS A 227 15.41 6.45 -48.62
CA HIS A 227 15.00 5.23 -49.33
C HIS A 227 13.50 5.06 -49.62
N PHE A 228 12.63 5.98 -49.18
CA PHE A 228 11.16 5.83 -49.23
C PHE A 228 10.51 6.05 -50.61
N VAL A 229 11.18 5.65 -51.69
CA VAL A 229 10.58 5.61 -53.04
C VAL A 229 9.59 4.43 -53.15
N VAL A 230 8.33 4.73 -52.86
CA VAL A 230 7.19 3.81 -52.71
C VAL A 230 6.95 2.87 -53.91
N GLU A 231 6.86 1.55 -53.65
CA GLU A 231 5.92 0.68 -54.39
C GLU A 231 4.56 0.64 -53.67
N PRO A 232 3.43 0.55 -54.39
CA PRO A 232 2.24 1.34 -54.07
C PRO A 232 1.42 0.88 -52.85
N GLY A 233 1.45 1.68 -51.76
CA GLY A 233 0.70 1.40 -50.52
C GLY A 233 0.35 2.60 -49.62
N THR A 234 -0.67 3.39 -50.00
CA THR A 234 -1.53 4.25 -49.13
C THR A 234 -0.97 5.35 -48.20
N LYS A 235 0.29 5.36 -47.73
CA LYS A 235 0.85 6.48 -46.94
C LYS A 235 1.70 7.40 -47.81
N THR A 236 1.68 8.71 -47.52
CA THR A 236 2.68 9.68 -47.97
C THR A 236 3.87 9.68 -47.01
N GLU A 237 5.04 10.15 -47.46
CA GLU A 237 6.23 10.37 -46.62
C GLU A 237 5.87 11.11 -45.32
N GLN A 238 5.12 12.22 -45.47
CA GLN A 238 4.51 12.98 -44.38
C GLN A 238 3.79 12.10 -43.35
N LYS A 239 2.81 11.31 -43.80
CA LYS A 239 1.98 10.51 -42.90
C LYS A 239 2.77 9.38 -42.24
N LEU A 240 3.78 8.82 -42.91
CA LEU A 240 4.63 7.82 -42.28
C LEU A 240 5.37 8.41 -41.07
N ILE A 241 5.91 9.61 -41.19
CA ILE A 241 6.67 10.24 -40.09
C ILE A 241 5.73 10.81 -39.00
N ASP A 242 4.57 11.38 -39.37
CA ASP A 242 3.54 11.77 -38.39
C ASP A 242 3.05 10.55 -37.58
N ASP A 243 2.85 9.39 -38.22
CA ASP A 243 2.42 8.15 -37.57
C ASP A 243 3.50 7.59 -36.64
N ILE A 244 4.76 7.47 -37.11
CA ILE A 244 5.89 7.02 -36.26
C ILE A 244 6.08 7.97 -35.07
N GLY A 245 5.91 9.28 -35.29
CA GLY A 245 5.98 10.29 -34.23
C GLY A 245 4.92 10.09 -33.16
N ALA A 246 3.67 9.85 -33.57
CA ALA A 246 2.57 9.55 -32.67
C ALA A 246 2.78 8.21 -31.93
N ASP A 247 3.15 7.14 -32.64
CA ASP A 247 3.38 5.80 -32.09
C ASP A 247 4.55 5.78 -31.07
N LEU A 248 5.49 6.73 -31.14
CA LEU A 248 6.58 6.95 -30.17
C LEU A 248 6.30 8.02 -29.12
N GLY A 249 5.14 8.69 -29.14
CA GLY A 249 4.81 9.80 -28.24
C GLY A 249 5.69 11.05 -28.40
N LEU A 250 6.30 11.25 -29.57
CA LEU A 250 7.18 12.39 -29.86
C LEU A 250 6.38 13.65 -30.22
N ALA A 251 6.78 14.79 -29.67
CA ALA A 251 6.26 16.06 -30.16
C ALA A 251 6.90 16.40 -31.52
N LYS A 252 6.15 17.14 -32.33
CA LYS A 252 6.63 17.71 -33.62
C LYS A 252 7.98 18.43 -33.50
N GLN A 253 8.30 19.02 -32.35
CA GLN A 253 9.57 19.71 -32.09
C GLN A 253 10.75 18.72 -31.94
N ASP A 254 10.52 17.55 -31.34
CA ASP A 254 11.56 16.52 -31.14
C ASP A 254 11.94 15.86 -32.47
N ILE A 255 10.93 15.66 -33.33
CA ILE A 255 11.09 15.15 -34.70
C ILE A 255 11.79 16.20 -35.58
N GLN A 256 11.43 17.49 -35.45
CA GLN A 256 12.13 18.57 -36.15
C GLN A 256 13.62 18.62 -35.74
N ALA A 257 13.90 18.56 -34.44
CA ALA A 257 15.27 18.53 -33.93
C ALA A 257 16.07 17.30 -34.40
N ALA A 258 15.41 16.15 -34.62
CA ALA A 258 16.05 14.94 -35.16
C ALA A 258 16.56 15.14 -36.60
N PHE A 259 15.75 15.73 -37.50
CA PHE A 259 16.17 16.02 -38.87
C PHE A 259 17.17 17.18 -38.95
N GLU A 260 17.00 18.22 -38.12
CA GLU A 260 17.95 19.34 -38.04
C GLU A 260 19.33 18.89 -37.55
N ALA A 261 19.40 18.03 -36.51
CA ALA A 261 20.65 17.46 -36.01
C ALA A 261 21.30 16.43 -36.95
N ALA A 262 20.57 15.97 -37.98
CA ALA A 262 21.06 15.07 -39.02
C ALA A 262 21.54 15.81 -40.30
N GLU A 263 21.39 17.14 -40.36
CA GLU A 263 21.69 17.97 -41.54
C GLU A 263 20.93 17.55 -42.83
N ILE A 264 19.74 16.95 -42.70
CA ILE A 264 18.94 16.47 -43.83
C ILE A 264 17.99 17.57 -44.31
N GLU A 265 18.16 18.05 -45.55
CA GLU A 265 17.14 18.86 -46.23
C GLU A 265 15.90 18.00 -46.53
N THR A 266 14.81 18.19 -45.78
CA THR A 266 13.54 17.50 -46.01
C THR A 266 12.58 18.33 -46.87
N THR A 267 11.66 17.66 -47.55
CA THR A 267 10.51 18.28 -48.26
C THR A 267 9.30 18.52 -47.35
N TRP A 268 9.47 18.33 -46.04
CA TRP A 268 8.39 18.42 -45.03
C TRP A 268 8.14 19.88 -44.62
N ASP A 269 6.96 20.40 -44.95
CA ASP A 269 6.43 21.59 -44.27
C ASP A 269 5.95 21.22 -42.86
N TYR A 270 6.78 21.46 -41.85
CA TYR A 270 6.41 21.27 -40.44
C TYR A 270 5.11 21.98 -40.07
N ALA A 271 4.76 23.12 -40.70
CA ALA A 271 3.51 23.83 -40.41
C ALA A 271 2.24 23.07 -40.87
N ALA A 272 2.38 22.03 -41.71
CA ALA A 272 1.28 21.21 -42.23
C ALA A 272 1.06 19.86 -41.50
N SER A 273 1.93 19.48 -40.55
CA SER A 273 1.76 18.25 -39.74
C SER A 273 0.50 18.31 -38.86
N THR A 274 -0.17 17.17 -38.69
CA THR A 274 -1.41 17.04 -37.91
C THR A 274 -1.23 16.55 -36.47
N LEU A 275 0.00 16.40 -35.99
CA LEU A 275 0.29 16.12 -34.58
C LEU A 275 -0.28 17.25 -33.69
N HIS A 276 -1.04 16.87 -32.66
CA HIS A 276 -1.80 17.79 -31.80
C HIS A 276 -1.32 17.72 -30.35
N GLU A 277 -1.48 18.81 -29.60
CA GLU A 277 -1.19 18.81 -28.16
C GLU A 277 -2.28 18.04 -27.40
N HIS A 278 -1.87 16.98 -26.67
CA HIS A 278 -2.80 16.16 -25.89
C HIS A 278 -3.48 17.02 -24.82
N THR A 279 -4.81 17.06 -24.86
CA THR A 279 -5.63 17.84 -23.92
C THR A 279 -6.38 16.88 -23.00
N PRO A 280 -6.09 16.85 -21.69
CA PRO A 280 -6.83 16.04 -20.72
C PRO A 280 -8.34 16.29 -20.78
N GLY A 281 -9.11 15.22 -20.95
CA GLY A 281 -10.56 15.21 -20.73
C GLY A 281 -10.92 15.06 -19.25
N GLU A 282 -12.20 14.87 -18.97
CA GLU A 282 -12.67 14.46 -17.64
C GLU A 282 -12.23 13.01 -17.35
N PRO A 283 -11.73 12.71 -16.13
CA PRO A 283 -11.43 11.33 -15.73
C PRO A 283 -12.67 10.43 -15.77
N VAL A 284 -12.48 9.18 -16.19
CA VAL A 284 -13.48 8.11 -16.18
C VAL A 284 -13.02 6.94 -15.31
N ARG A 285 -13.96 6.08 -14.91
CA ARG A 285 -13.67 4.85 -14.17
C ARG A 285 -13.65 3.65 -15.10
N GLU A 286 -12.59 2.86 -14.99
CA GLU A 286 -12.45 1.56 -15.66
C GLU A 286 -12.08 0.47 -14.65
N ASN A 287 -12.14 -0.80 -15.08
CA ASN A 287 -11.76 -1.96 -14.27
C ASN A 287 -12.42 -2.00 -12.87
N GLU A 288 -13.64 -1.46 -12.74
CA GLU A 288 -14.31 -1.26 -11.44
C GLU A 288 -14.72 -2.60 -10.79
N VAL A 289 -13.88 -3.07 -9.86
CA VAL A 289 -14.18 -4.15 -8.91
C VAL A 289 -14.94 -3.52 -7.75
N ALA A 290 -16.25 -3.77 -7.68
CA ALA A 290 -17.08 -3.21 -6.62
C ALA A 290 -16.67 -3.72 -5.23
N ALA A 291 -16.43 -2.80 -4.29
CA ALA A 291 -16.15 -3.14 -2.90
C ALA A 291 -17.27 -3.98 -2.28
N THR A 292 -16.91 -5.01 -1.53
CA THR A 292 -17.83 -5.91 -0.82
C THR A 292 -17.85 -5.57 0.68
N PHE A 293 -18.42 -6.44 1.53
CA PHE A 293 -18.28 -6.32 2.99
C PHE A 293 -17.02 -7.02 3.56
N THR A 294 -16.28 -7.79 2.74
CA THR A 294 -15.13 -8.62 3.16
C THR A 294 -13.86 -8.37 2.35
N SER A 295 -13.96 -7.60 1.26
CA SER A 295 -12.86 -7.22 0.39
C SER A 295 -12.99 -5.75 -0.01
N GLU A 296 -11.85 -5.06 -0.09
CA GLU A 296 -11.80 -3.75 -0.74
C GLU A 296 -12.20 -3.90 -2.21
N GLY A 297 -12.73 -2.81 -2.76
CA GLY A 297 -12.92 -2.68 -4.19
C GLY A 297 -11.75 -1.93 -4.83
N SER A 298 -11.78 -1.80 -6.14
CA SER A 298 -10.84 -0.98 -6.87
C SER A 298 -11.46 -0.46 -8.17
N TYR A 299 -10.92 0.64 -8.68
CA TYR A 299 -11.14 1.07 -10.04
C TYR A 299 -9.87 1.77 -10.53
N ASP A 300 -9.66 1.75 -11.85
CA ASP A 300 -8.67 2.61 -12.47
C ASP A 300 -9.33 3.95 -12.78
N GLU A 301 -8.74 5.04 -12.31
CA GLU A 301 -9.12 6.40 -12.69
C GLU A 301 -8.31 6.79 -13.93
N VAL A 302 -8.97 6.81 -15.08
CA VAL A 302 -8.34 6.91 -16.40
C VAL A 302 -8.71 8.25 -17.04
N THR A 303 -7.70 9.01 -17.49
CA THR A 303 -7.91 10.27 -18.20
C THR A 303 -7.55 10.09 -19.67
N TYR A 304 -8.53 10.30 -20.56
CA TYR A 304 -8.35 10.23 -22.01
C TYR A 304 -8.18 11.63 -22.62
N CYS A 305 -7.47 11.72 -23.74
CA CYS A 305 -7.34 12.93 -24.53
C CYS A 305 -8.69 13.30 -25.17
N SER A 306 -9.20 14.50 -24.89
CA SER A 306 -10.49 14.98 -25.43
C SER A 306 -10.48 15.21 -26.95
N GLY A 307 -9.31 15.15 -27.59
CA GLY A 307 -9.12 15.31 -29.04
C GLY A 307 -9.10 14.00 -29.82
N CYS A 308 -8.24 13.05 -29.42
CA CYS A 308 -8.02 11.78 -30.14
C CYS A 308 -8.60 10.54 -29.44
N GLY A 309 -8.83 10.57 -28.12
CA GLY A 309 -9.24 9.41 -27.33
C GLY A 309 -8.10 8.54 -26.80
N GLU A 310 -6.83 8.92 -26.98
CA GLU A 310 -5.68 8.22 -26.39
C GLU A 310 -5.61 8.39 -24.86
N GLU A 311 -5.08 7.40 -24.16
CA GLU A 311 -4.88 7.45 -22.70
C GLU A 311 -3.75 8.42 -22.33
N ILE A 312 -3.99 9.29 -21.34
CA ILE A 312 -3.03 10.28 -20.83
C ILE A 312 -2.49 9.87 -19.46
N SER A 313 -3.35 9.29 -18.60
CA SER A 313 -2.95 8.79 -17.27
C SER A 313 -3.94 7.77 -16.74
N ARG A 314 -3.42 6.82 -15.95
CA ARG A 314 -4.18 5.81 -15.21
C ARG A 314 -3.64 5.74 -13.79
N GLU A 315 -4.51 5.89 -12.80
CA GLU A 315 -4.18 5.75 -11.39
C GLU A 315 -5.09 4.71 -10.73
N HIS A 316 -4.52 3.70 -10.09
CA HIS A 316 -5.31 2.68 -9.40
C HIS A 316 -5.86 3.22 -8.07
N LYS A 317 -7.18 3.20 -7.91
CA LYS A 317 -7.89 3.73 -6.74
C LYS A 317 -8.56 2.60 -5.97
N THR A 318 -8.13 2.37 -4.73
CA THR A 318 -8.86 1.50 -3.79
C THR A 318 -10.21 2.12 -3.44
N ILE A 319 -11.25 1.29 -3.41
CA ILE A 319 -12.56 1.62 -2.83
C ILE A 319 -12.61 0.96 -1.46
N GLU A 320 -12.78 1.75 -0.39
CA GLU A 320 -12.95 1.24 0.97
C GLU A 320 -14.05 0.17 1.05
N GLN A 321 -13.86 -0.82 1.92
CA GLN A 321 -14.86 -1.87 2.16
C GLN A 321 -16.20 -1.25 2.53
N ARG A 322 -17.30 -1.83 2.03
CA ARG A 322 -18.63 -1.38 2.42
C ARG A 322 -18.81 -1.61 3.91
N THR A 323 -19.26 -0.58 4.62
CA THR A 323 -19.65 -0.74 6.03
C THR A 323 -20.99 -1.49 6.10
N PRO A 324 -21.11 -2.58 6.88
CA PRO A 324 -22.39 -3.21 7.17
C PRO A 324 -23.38 -2.27 7.89
N ASP A 325 -24.68 -2.51 7.75
CA ASP A 325 -25.72 -1.84 8.53
C ASP A 325 -25.74 -2.42 9.96
N PRO A 326 -25.52 -1.62 11.01
CA PRO A 326 -25.32 -2.12 12.38
C PRO A 326 -26.60 -2.60 13.08
N ASP A 327 -27.78 -2.55 12.44
CA ASP A 327 -28.99 -3.23 12.95
C ASP A 327 -29.32 -4.52 12.15
N THR A 328 -28.40 -5.00 11.30
CA THR A 328 -28.67 -6.03 10.29
C THR A 328 -27.79 -7.26 10.46
N LEU A 329 -28.40 -8.45 10.43
CA LEU A 329 -27.69 -9.73 10.39
C LEU A 329 -27.31 -10.05 8.94
N TYR A 330 -26.04 -10.43 8.71
CA TYR A 330 -25.55 -10.85 7.40
C TYR A 330 -25.18 -12.34 7.41
N PHE A 331 -25.33 -12.99 6.25
CA PHE A 331 -24.91 -14.37 6.01
C PHE A 331 -24.29 -14.49 4.61
N ASP A 332 -23.01 -14.87 4.55
CA ASP A 332 -22.41 -15.32 3.31
C ASP A 332 -22.72 -16.80 3.07
N SER A 333 -23.17 -17.10 1.86
CA SER A 333 -23.45 -18.45 1.40
C SER A 333 -22.42 -19.01 0.41
N SER A 334 -21.40 -18.22 0.04
CA SER A 334 -20.38 -18.60 -0.97
C SER A 334 -19.75 -19.98 -0.72
N THR A 335 -19.43 -20.29 0.53
CA THR A 335 -18.77 -21.52 0.99
C THR A 335 -19.73 -22.69 1.24
N THR A 336 -21.05 -22.50 1.17
CA THR A 336 -22.05 -23.52 1.54
C THR A 336 -22.19 -24.66 0.52
N GLY A 337 -21.67 -24.49 -0.71
CA GLY A 337 -21.90 -25.41 -1.81
C GLY A 337 -23.36 -25.48 -2.30
N TRP A 338 -24.21 -24.52 -1.92
CA TRP A 338 -25.63 -24.50 -2.31
C TRP A 338 -25.84 -23.94 -3.73
N GLU A 339 -26.54 -24.69 -4.59
CA GLU A 339 -26.79 -24.31 -5.99
C GLU A 339 -27.94 -23.29 -6.15
N PHE A 340 -27.62 -22.00 -6.29
CA PHE A 340 -28.62 -20.95 -6.47
C PHE A 340 -29.13 -20.85 -7.93
N GLY A 341 -30.45 -20.85 -8.11
CA GLY A 341 -31.13 -20.42 -9.34
C GLY A 341 -32.04 -19.22 -9.06
N GLU A 342 -32.60 -18.60 -10.11
CA GLU A 342 -33.34 -17.31 -10.09
C GLU A 342 -34.40 -17.09 -8.98
N LYS A 343 -34.92 -18.17 -8.37
CA LYS A 343 -35.99 -18.13 -7.34
C LYS A 343 -35.61 -18.83 -6.04
N SER A 344 -34.33 -19.19 -5.89
CA SER A 344 -33.78 -19.71 -4.65
C SER A 344 -33.72 -18.62 -3.57
N LYS A 345 -33.75 -19.01 -2.29
CA LYS A 345 -33.76 -18.07 -1.15
C LYS A 345 -33.06 -18.62 0.08
N ILE A 346 -32.46 -17.73 0.85
CA ILE A 346 -32.08 -17.98 2.25
C ILE A 346 -33.18 -17.44 3.17
N SER A 347 -33.61 -18.30 4.09
CA SER A 347 -34.60 -18.02 5.13
C SER A 347 -33.90 -17.89 6.48
N PHE A 348 -34.16 -16.80 7.19
CA PHE A 348 -33.61 -16.54 8.51
C PHE A 348 -34.63 -16.99 9.56
N HIS A 349 -34.26 -17.99 10.37
CA HIS A 349 -35.09 -18.56 11.43
C HIS A 349 -34.45 -18.25 12.78
N ILE A 350 -35.06 -17.35 13.55
CA ILE A 350 -34.56 -16.92 14.87
C ILE A 350 -35.45 -17.50 15.97
N PHE A 351 -34.82 -18.02 17.03
CA PHE A 351 -35.44 -18.69 18.18
C PHE A 351 -34.75 -18.25 19.48
N GLY A 352 -35.36 -18.55 20.63
CA GLY A 352 -34.76 -18.31 21.94
C GLY A 352 -34.93 -16.88 22.46
N GLY A 353 -34.26 -16.58 23.58
CA GLY A 353 -34.37 -15.33 24.32
C GLY A 353 -35.80 -14.98 24.77
N ASP A 354 -35.99 -13.71 25.10
CA ASP A 354 -37.23 -13.08 25.56
C ASP A 354 -38.13 -12.59 24.40
N LEU A 355 -37.97 -13.17 23.21
CA LEU A 355 -38.40 -12.62 21.93
C LEU A 355 -39.94 -12.54 21.77
N GLU A 356 -40.54 -11.37 22.00
CA GLU A 356 -41.97 -11.15 21.69
C GLU A 356 -42.28 -11.44 20.21
N ASN A 357 -43.23 -12.36 19.97
CA ASN A 357 -43.61 -12.87 18.64
C ASN A 357 -42.56 -13.75 17.92
N GLY A 358 -41.58 -14.27 18.66
CA GLY A 358 -40.58 -15.22 18.13
C GLY A 358 -41.14 -16.56 17.63
N LEU A 359 -40.30 -17.32 16.94
CA LEU A 359 -40.63 -18.69 16.53
C LEU A 359 -40.58 -19.63 17.73
N ALA A 360 -41.68 -20.35 17.98
CA ALA A 360 -41.63 -21.51 18.87
C ALA A 360 -40.73 -22.60 18.25
N TRP A 361 -40.00 -23.32 19.09
CA TRP A 361 -39.10 -24.39 18.66
C TRP A 361 -39.83 -25.42 17.78
N GLY A 362 -39.19 -25.85 16.69
CA GLY A 362 -39.76 -26.77 15.70
C GLY A 362 -40.76 -26.15 14.70
N THR A 363 -41.05 -24.83 14.75
CA THR A 363 -41.96 -24.21 13.77
C THR A 363 -41.28 -23.94 12.42
N LYS A 364 -41.80 -24.53 11.34
CA LYS A 364 -41.27 -24.42 9.96
C LYS A 364 -41.56 -23.08 9.26
N LYS A 365 -41.69 -21.98 10.00
CA LYS A 365 -42.04 -20.66 9.48
C LYS A 365 -40.78 -19.78 9.48
N ALA A 366 -40.43 -19.18 8.35
CA ALA A 366 -39.37 -18.18 8.28
C ALA A 366 -39.87 -16.83 8.85
N LEU A 367 -39.00 -16.08 9.53
CA LEU A 367 -39.29 -14.70 9.95
C LEU A 367 -39.06 -13.72 8.79
N GLY A 368 -38.12 -14.04 7.91
CA GLY A 368 -38.05 -13.48 6.57
C GLY A 368 -37.20 -14.32 5.63
N THR A 369 -37.35 -14.05 4.34
CA THR A 369 -36.37 -14.45 3.32
C THR A 369 -35.55 -13.22 2.96
N ALA A 370 -34.23 -13.33 3.03
CA ALA A 370 -33.34 -12.31 2.51
C ALA A 370 -33.47 -12.19 0.98
N VAL A 371 -33.05 -11.05 0.45
CA VAL A 371 -32.83 -10.82 -0.99
C VAL A 371 -31.33 -10.68 -1.17
N SER A 372 -30.74 -11.35 -2.17
CA SER A 372 -29.33 -11.12 -2.51
C SER A 372 -29.17 -9.66 -2.97
N GLY A 373 -28.21 -8.96 -2.36
CA GLY A 373 -27.83 -7.58 -2.72
C GLY A 373 -26.44 -7.48 -3.36
N MET A 374 -25.62 -8.51 -3.15
CA MET A 374 -24.32 -8.80 -3.77
C MET A 374 -24.22 -10.32 -3.89
N ASP A 375 -23.34 -10.85 -4.75
CA ASP A 375 -23.19 -12.30 -4.92
C ASP A 375 -22.76 -12.99 -3.61
N GLY A 376 -23.30 -14.18 -3.35
CA GLY A 376 -23.13 -14.94 -2.10
C GLY A 376 -23.85 -14.36 -0.86
N MET A 377 -24.00 -13.04 -0.78
CA MET A 377 -24.36 -12.31 0.44
C MET A 377 -25.88 -12.09 0.63
N PHE A 378 -26.38 -12.49 1.80
CA PHE A 378 -27.77 -12.36 2.22
C PHE A 378 -27.90 -11.58 3.53
N SER A 379 -28.85 -10.64 3.60
CA SER A 379 -29.03 -9.75 4.77
C SER A 379 -30.47 -9.75 5.33
N PHE A 380 -30.61 -9.63 6.65
CA PHE A 380 -31.88 -9.55 7.36
C PHE A 380 -31.84 -8.56 8.53
N LYS A 381 -32.61 -7.48 8.43
CA LYS A 381 -32.77 -6.46 9.49
C LYS A 381 -33.98 -6.83 10.38
N PRO A 382 -33.79 -7.27 11.65
CA PRO A 382 -34.88 -7.84 12.46
C PRO A 382 -35.99 -6.82 12.77
N SER A 383 -35.62 -5.58 13.06
CA SER A 383 -36.55 -4.47 13.33
C SER A 383 -37.50 -4.19 12.16
N ALA A 384 -37.05 -4.41 10.91
CA ALA A 384 -37.88 -4.29 9.71
C ALA A 384 -38.95 -5.40 9.58
N LYS A 385 -38.97 -6.40 10.47
CA LYS A 385 -40.06 -7.37 10.65
C LYS A 385 -40.86 -7.17 11.93
N GLY A 386 -40.56 -6.14 12.73
CA GLY A 386 -41.16 -5.94 14.04
C GLY A 386 -40.64 -6.89 15.12
N LEU A 387 -39.45 -7.47 14.92
CA LEU A 387 -38.72 -8.18 15.97
C LEU A 387 -37.90 -7.16 16.77
N THR A 388 -37.95 -7.27 18.10
CA THR A 388 -37.06 -6.53 19.01
C THR A 388 -36.06 -7.54 19.54
N LEU A 389 -34.76 -7.23 19.46
CA LEU A 389 -33.69 -7.94 20.14
C LEU A 389 -33.27 -7.09 21.34
N ASN A 390 -33.02 -7.70 22.48
CA ASN A 390 -32.63 -7.03 23.71
C ASN A 390 -31.14 -7.23 24.00
N GLU A 391 -30.50 -6.19 24.51
CA GLU A 391 -29.06 -6.11 24.75
C GLU A 391 -28.61 -7.18 25.76
N GLY A 392 -27.53 -7.90 25.43
CA GLY A 392 -26.99 -8.98 26.26
C GLY A 392 -27.77 -10.30 26.29
N VAL A 393 -28.93 -10.40 25.62
CA VAL A 393 -29.73 -11.64 25.55
C VAL A 393 -29.20 -12.56 24.44
N GLN A 394 -29.08 -13.86 24.72
CA GLN A 394 -28.61 -14.84 23.73
C GLN A 394 -29.78 -15.40 22.91
N TYR A 395 -29.64 -15.35 21.58
CA TYR A 395 -30.61 -15.85 20.61
C TYR A 395 -29.98 -16.94 19.71
N LYS A 396 -30.82 -17.81 19.14
CA LYS A 396 -30.43 -18.84 18.17
C LYS A 396 -30.86 -18.46 16.76
N ILE A 397 -30.03 -18.70 15.76
CA ILE A 397 -30.35 -18.56 14.34
C ILE A 397 -30.01 -19.82 13.53
N ILE A 398 -30.85 -20.12 12.53
CA ILE A 398 -30.61 -21.12 11.50
C ILE A 398 -30.83 -20.47 10.13
N PHE A 399 -29.90 -20.67 9.20
CA PHE A 399 -30.03 -20.25 7.80
C PHE A 399 -30.53 -21.43 6.96
N GLY A 400 -31.73 -21.31 6.40
CA GLY A 400 -32.41 -22.36 5.65
C GLY A 400 -32.50 -22.07 4.15
N PHE A 401 -31.99 -22.96 3.32
CA PHE A 401 -31.97 -22.82 1.85
C PHE A 401 -33.14 -23.55 1.18
N SER A 402 -33.94 -22.78 0.43
CA SER A 402 -35.05 -23.29 -0.38
C SER A 402 -34.74 -23.16 -1.87
N LYS A 403 -34.86 -24.27 -2.61
CA LYS A 403 -34.68 -24.32 -4.07
C LYS A 403 -35.84 -23.64 -4.81
N ALA A 404 -35.57 -23.31 -6.07
CA ALA A 404 -36.45 -22.50 -6.90
C ALA A 404 -37.88 -23.08 -7.06
N GLY A 405 -38.84 -22.47 -6.34
CA GLY A 405 -40.28 -22.69 -6.55
C GLY A 405 -40.98 -23.68 -5.61
N THR A 406 -40.28 -24.31 -4.67
CA THR A 406 -40.89 -25.24 -3.70
C THR A 406 -41.39 -24.56 -2.43
N GLY A 407 -40.70 -23.49 -1.98
CA GLY A 407 -41.09 -22.70 -0.81
C GLY A 407 -40.90 -23.41 0.54
N ALA A 408 -40.16 -24.52 0.56
CA ALA A 408 -39.77 -25.25 1.76
C ALA A 408 -38.23 -25.36 1.81
N ILE A 409 -37.67 -25.61 3.00
CA ILE A 409 -36.25 -25.92 3.14
C ILE A 409 -36.03 -27.33 2.57
N ASP A 410 -35.45 -27.40 1.39
CA ASP A 410 -35.27 -28.63 0.59
C ASP A 410 -33.90 -28.73 -0.10
N GLY A 411 -33.05 -27.70 0.01
CA GLY A 411 -31.70 -27.69 -0.51
C GLY A 411 -30.61 -27.83 0.57
N GLY A 412 -30.88 -27.36 1.79
CA GLY A 412 -29.92 -27.42 2.91
C GLY A 412 -30.32 -26.49 4.07
N GLN A 413 -29.66 -26.67 5.21
CA GLN A 413 -29.70 -25.71 6.33
C GLN A 413 -28.40 -25.79 7.13
N THR A 414 -28.10 -24.73 7.88
CA THR A 414 -27.03 -24.77 8.89
C THR A 414 -27.45 -25.51 10.14
N TYR A 415 -26.46 -25.75 11.00
CA TYR A 415 -26.62 -26.05 12.43
C TYR A 415 -27.14 -24.80 13.19
N ASP A 416 -27.53 -24.96 14.46
CA ASP A 416 -27.91 -23.84 15.34
C ASP A 416 -26.70 -22.95 15.65
N LEU A 417 -26.75 -21.67 15.26
CA LEU A 417 -25.76 -20.64 15.62
C LEU A 417 -26.30 -19.73 16.73
N LEU A 418 -25.51 -19.44 17.75
CA LEU A 418 -25.82 -18.45 18.80
C LEU A 418 -25.35 -17.05 18.40
N PHE A 419 -26.12 -16.04 18.80
CA PHE A 419 -25.84 -14.63 18.52
C PHE A 419 -26.52 -13.71 19.56
N THR A 420 -25.96 -12.51 19.74
CA THR A 420 -26.51 -11.43 20.58
C THR A 420 -26.86 -10.21 19.71
N THR A 421 -27.25 -9.09 20.32
CA THR A 421 -27.30 -7.78 19.65
C THR A 421 -25.98 -7.38 19.01
N ASP A 422 -24.86 -7.85 19.53
CA ASP A 422 -23.51 -7.43 19.14
C ASP A 422 -23.10 -8.06 17.81
N CYS A 423 -23.78 -9.14 17.40
CA CYS A 423 -23.62 -9.77 16.09
C CYS A 423 -24.34 -9.00 14.95
N LEU A 424 -25.06 -7.91 15.25
CA LEU A 424 -25.64 -7.04 14.23
C LEU A 424 -24.51 -6.22 13.56
N GLY A 425 -24.56 -6.11 12.24
CA GLY A 425 -23.43 -5.61 11.43
C GLY A 425 -22.35 -6.67 11.14
N HIS A 426 -22.30 -7.79 11.86
CA HIS A 426 -21.36 -8.87 11.58
C HIS A 426 -21.91 -9.89 10.56
N ILE A 427 -21.00 -10.67 9.97
CA ILE A 427 -21.28 -11.62 8.88
C ILE A 427 -21.15 -13.04 9.38
N ALA A 428 -22.23 -13.82 9.35
CA ALA A 428 -22.15 -15.26 9.52
C ALA A 428 -21.67 -15.93 8.23
N TYR A 429 -20.79 -16.93 8.32
CA TYR A 429 -20.27 -17.70 7.19
C TYR A 429 -20.13 -19.19 7.56
N CYS A 430 -20.03 -20.06 6.56
CA CYS A 430 -19.67 -21.47 6.77
C CYS A 430 -18.18 -21.69 6.45
N ASP A 431 -17.46 -22.47 7.25
CA ASP A 431 -16.07 -22.89 6.98
C ASP A 431 -15.97 -24.20 6.18
N GLY A 432 -17.09 -24.91 6.03
CA GLY A 432 -17.18 -26.26 5.45
C GLY A 432 -17.26 -27.39 6.49
N THR A 433 -17.17 -27.09 7.78
CA THR A 433 -17.36 -28.07 8.86
C THR A 433 -18.81 -28.58 8.89
N GLU A 434 -18.98 -29.89 9.00
CA GLU A 434 -20.28 -30.54 9.16
C GLU A 434 -20.44 -31.14 10.56
N TYR A 435 -21.34 -30.57 11.37
CA TYR A 435 -21.75 -31.15 12.65
C TYR A 435 -22.88 -32.17 12.48
N GLU A 436 -22.86 -33.21 13.32
CA GLU A 436 -23.93 -34.19 13.44
C GLU A 436 -25.18 -33.53 14.05
N ASN A 437 -26.37 -33.89 13.56
CA ASN A 437 -27.60 -33.41 14.15
C ASN A 437 -27.83 -34.07 15.53
N PRO A 438 -27.98 -33.33 16.64
CA PRO A 438 -27.98 -33.95 17.97
C PRO A 438 -29.15 -34.91 18.24
N VAL A 439 -30.27 -34.77 17.51
CA VAL A 439 -31.45 -35.64 17.64
C VAL A 439 -31.34 -36.86 16.73
N ASP A 440 -30.69 -36.74 15.58
CA ASP A 440 -30.57 -37.79 14.57
C ASP A 440 -29.18 -37.76 13.92
N SER A 441 -28.20 -38.36 14.59
CA SER A 441 -26.80 -38.44 14.14
C SER A 441 -26.58 -39.16 12.79
N SER A 442 -27.64 -39.69 12.14
CA SER A 442 -27.56 -40.11 10.74
C SER A 442 -27.56 -38.93 9.75
N LYS A 443 -27.86 -37.71 10.24
CA LYS A 443 -27.83 -36.47 9.47
C LYS A 443 -26.70 -35.56 9.93
N LYS A 444 -26.19 -34.77 8.99
CA LYS A 444 -25.26 -33.67 9.23
C LYS A 444 -25.81 -32.35 8.69
N THR A 445 -25.29 -31.25 9.22
CA THR A 445 -25.61 -29.87 8.81
C THR A 445 -24.36 -29.00 8.91
N LEU A 446 -24.21 -28.04 8.00
CA LEU A 446 -23.06 -27.14 7.98
C LEU A 446 -23.01 -26.27 9.25
N ALA A 447 -21.84 -26.19 9.87
CA ALA A 447 -21.53 -25.21 10.88
C ALA A 447 -21.55 -23.80 10.27
N ALA A 448 -21.96 -22.81 11.06
CA ALA A 448 -21.86 -21.41 10.69
C ALA A 448 -21.26 -20.62 11.87
N PHE A 449 -20.40 -19.66 11.56
CA PHE A 449 -19.62 -18.88 12.53
C PHE A 449 -19.73 -17.39 12.19
N TRP A 450 -19.59 -16.51 13.18
CA TRP A 450 -19.52 -15.06 12.93
C TRP A 450 -18.09 -14.65 12.59
N HIS A 451 -17.91 -13.85 11.53
CA HIS A 451 -16.64 -13.20 11.23
C HIS A 451 -16.22 -12.28 12.39
N ASP A 452 -14.94 -12.36 12.72
CA ASP A 452 -14.23 -11.50 13.68
C ASP A 452 -14.80 -11.55 15.11
N MET A 453 -15.38 -12.70 15.49
CA MET A 453 -15.97 -12.96 16.81
C MET A 453 -15.48 -14.29 17.42
N ASP A 454 -15.54 -14.38 18.75
CA ASP A 454 -15.19 -15.59 19.49
C ASP A 454 -16.32 -16.62 19.42
N ALA A 455 -16.06 -17.74 18.72
CA ALA A 455 -17.01 -18.84 18.54
C ALA A 455 -17.36 -19.62 19.82
N SER A 456 -16.71 -19.35 20.96
CA SER A 456 -17.13 -19.85 22.28
C SER A 456 -18.20 -18.96 22.92
N VAL A 457 -18.24 -17.66 22.58
CA VAL A 457 -19.19 -16.65 23.10
C VAL A 457 -20.42 -16.52 22.21
N VAL A 458 -20.22 -16.52 20.89
CA VAL A 458 -21.28 -16.50 19.86
C VAL A 458 -20.87 -17.39 18.69
N GLY A 459 -21.34 -18.64 18.71
CA GLY A 459 -20.96 -19.66 17.73
C GLY A 459 -21.95 -20.83 17.67
N PRO A 460 -21.64 -21.90 16.92
CA PRO A 460 -22.43 -23.12 16.90
C PRO A 460 -22.71 -23.66 18.31
N VAL A 461 -23.96 -23.99 18.62
CA VAL A 461 -24.36 -24.45 19.97
C VAL A 461 -23.60 -25.73 20.34
N LYS A 462 -22.86 -25.71 21.46
CA LYS A 462 -22.24 -26.92 22.03
C LYS A 462 -23.34 -27.86 22.51
N GLN A 463 -23.41 -29.06 21.94
CA GLN A 463 -24.37 -30.12 22.28
C GLN A 463 -23.69 -31.50 22.20
N ILE A 464 -24.33 -32.51 22.78
CA ILE A 464 -23.90 -33.92 22.68
C ILE A 464 -24.86 -34.62 21.72
N SER A 465 -24.33 -35.33 20.71
CA SER A 465 -25.13 -36.02 19.70
C SER A 465 -25.75 -37.32 20.24
N SER A 466 -26.79 -37.85 19.59
CA SER A 466 -27.47 -39.07 20.06
C SER A 466 -26.64 -40.36 19.96
N ILE A 467 -25.39 -40.28 19.51
CA ILE A 467 -24.38 -41.35 19.58
C ILE A 467 -23.18 -41.01 20.50
N GLY A 468 -23.22 -39.89 21.22
CA GLY A 468 -22.22 -39.51 22.22
C GLY A 468 -21.03 -38.68 21.71
N ASN A 469 -21.14 -38.02 20.56
CA ASN A 469 -20.10 -37.07 20.10
C ASN A 469 -20.42 -35.64 20.60
N VAL A 470 -19.43 -34.92 21.14
CA VAL A 470 -19.58 -33.48 21.41
C VAL A 470 -19.44 -32.71 20.10
N VAL A 471 -20.36 -31.79 19.83
CA VAL A 471 -20.43 -30.98 18.60
C VAL A 471 -20.76 -29.53 18.92
N GLY A 472 -20.26 -28.59 18.12
CA GLY A 472 -20.38 -27.15 18.39
C GLY A 472 -19.39 -26.62 19.44
N THR A 473 -19.45 -25.31 19.71
CA THR A 473 -18.39 -24.57 20.44
C THR A 473 -18.93 -23.66 21.55
N CYS A 474 -20.13 -23.08 21.37
CA CYS A 474 -20.69 -22.06 22.25
C CYS A 474 -21.78 -22.62 23.18
N LEU A 475 -21.65 -22.40 24.50
CA LEU A 475 -22.67 -22.80 25.46
C LEU A 475 -23.92 -21.91 25.33
N ALA A 476 -25.09 -22.52 25.51
CA ALA A 476 -26.35 -21.79 25.58
C ALA A 476 -26.48 -21.09 26.95
N GLU A 477 -27.12 -19.92 27.01
CA GLU A 477 -27.34 -19.16 28.24
C GLU A 477 -27.92 -20.05 29.36
N GLY A 478 -27.27 -20.07 30.52
CA GLY A 478 -27.64 -20.91 31.67
C GLY A 478 -27.26 -22.39 31.59
N THR A 479 -26.53 -22.83 30.56
CA THR A 479 -25.96 -24.20 30.48
C THR A 479 -24.49 -24.23 30.85
N THR A 480 -24.04 -25.36 31.38
CA THR A 480 -22.64 -25.68 31.70
C THR A 480 -22.27 -27.01 31.06
N ASP A 481 -20.99 -27.36 31.04
CA ASP A 481 -20.55 -28.65 30.53
C ASP A 481 -21.02 -29.83 31.42
N GLU A 482 -21.18 -29.62 32.75
CA GLU A 482 -21.86 -30.60 33.61
C GLU A 482 -23.37 -30.71 33.32
N SER A 483 -24.04 -29.60 33.02
CA SER A 483 -25.48 -29.62 32.73
C SER A 483 -25.74 -30.29 31.37
N LEU A 484 -24.91 -30.04 30.36
CA LEU A 484 -24.98 -30.74 29.07
C LEU A 484 -24.80 -32.25 29.22
N PHE A 485 -23.82 -32.69 30.01
CA PHE A 485 -23.62 -34.12 30.30
C PHE A 485 -24.85 -34.71 31.02
N THR A 486 -25.37 -34.00 32.02
CA THR A 486 -26.56 -34.41 32.77
C THR A 486 -27.80 -34.50 31.86
N ASP A 487 -28.03 -33.49 31.01
CA ASP A 487 -29.15 -33.46 30.06
C ASP A 487 -29.07 -34.61 29.05
N PHE A 488 -27.88 -34.94 28.55
CA PHE A 488 -27.68 -36.08 27.63
C PHE A 488 -28.02 -37.44 28.25
N LEU A 489 -27.84 -37.63 29.55
CA LEU A 489 -28.30 -38.84 30.25
C LEU A 489 -29.84 -38.94 30.28
N THR A 490 -30.55 -37.82 30.08
CA THR A 490 -32.02 -37.74 30.11
C THR A 490 -32.68 -37.79 28.73
N VAL A 491 -33.93 -38.27 28.72
CA VAL A 491 -34.89 -38.11 27.63
C VAL A 491 -36.24 -37.72 28.26
N VAL A 492 -36.76 -36.55 27.91
CA VAL A 492 -38.07 -36.10 28.42
C VAL A 492 -39.18 -36.70 27.55
N ASP A 493 -40.03 -37.53 28.16
CA ASP A 493 -41.20 -38.10 27.50
C ASP A 493 -42.21 -37.00 27.17
N SER A 494 -42.26 -36.59 25.90
CA SER A 494 -43.03 -35.45 25.39
C SER A 494 -44.56 -35.61 25.49
N THR A 495 -45.05 -36.78 25.89
CA THR A 495 -46.49 -37.06 26.08
C THR A 495 -46.90 -37.06 27.55
N THR A 496 -45.98 -37.38 28.46
CA THR A 496 -46.24 -37.47 29.91
C THR A 496 -45.50 -36.41 30.74
N ASN A 497 -44.61 -35.63 30.12
CA ASN A 497 -43.75 -34.62 30.73
C ASN A 497 -42.95 -35.16 31.92
N LYS A 498 -42.47 -36.41 31.78
CA LYS A 498 -41.61 -37.08 32.75
C LYS A 498 -40.24 -37.34 32.13
N THR A 499 -39.20 -36.93 32.85
CA THR A 499 -37.83 -37.35 32.57
C THR A 499 -37.71 -38.86 32.75
N LYS A 500 -37.08 -39.52 31.78
CA LYS A 500 -36.61 -40.90 31.87
C LYS A 500 -35.16 -40.92 31.39
N TYR A 501 -34.30 -41.74 31.98
CA TYR A 501 -32.91 -41.83 31.53
C TYR A 501 -32.77 -42.82 30.35
N GLU A 502 -33.56 -42.66 29.28
CA GLU A 502 -33.61 -43.65 28.18
C GLU A 502 -32.28 -43.77 27.42
N ASN A 503 -31.45 -42.71 27.39
CA ASN A 503 -30.08 -42.79 26.87
C ASN A 503 -29.20 -43.62 27.81
N ALA A 504 -29.19 -43.32 29.11
CA ALA A 504 -28.44 -44.10 30.11
C ALA A 504 -28.81 -45.61 30.11
N TYR A 505 -30.05 -45.97 29.76
CA TYR A 505 -30.49 -47.35 29.62
C TYR A 505 -30.28 -47.99 28.23
N GLN A 506 -29.88 -47.24 27.20
CA GLN A 506 -29.37 -47.83 25.94
C GLN A 506 -27.94 -48.36 26.11
N PHE A 507 -27.20 -47.80 27.08
CA PHE A 507 -25.87 -48.25 27.52
C PHE A 507 -25.99 -49.40 28.53
N VAL A 508 -26.73 -50.44 28.13
CA VAL A 508 -26.85 -51.73 28.84
C VAL A 508 -26.79 -52.86 27.82
N VAL A 509 -25.62 -53.04 27.19
CA VAL A 509 -25.32 -54.18 26.30
C VAL A 509 -24.71 -55.34 27.12
N GLU A 510 -24.58 -56.54 26.54
CA GLU A 510 -24.15 -57.73 27.29
C GLU A 510 -22.82 -57.52 28.08
N PRO A 511 -22.74 -57.93 29.37
CA PRO A 511 -21.59 -57.63 30.22
C PRO A 511 -20.24 -58.09 29.65
N GLY A 512 -19.42 -57.13 29.18
CA GLY A 512 -18.04 -57.38 28.74
C GLY A 512 -17.52 -56.58 27.54
N THR A 513 -18.35 -55.77 26.86
CA THR A 513 -17.90 -54.92 25.74
C THR A 513 -17.34 -53.58 26.21
N LYS A 514 -16.19 -53.16 25.68
CA LYS A 514 -15.42 -51.97 26.11
C LYS A 514 -16.01 -50.60 25.71
N THR A 515 -17.28 -50.54 25.32
CA THR A 515 -17.87 -49.38 24.63
C THR A 515 -18.32 -48.27 25.58
N GLU A 516 -19.02 -48.62 26.64
CA GLU A 516 -19.72 -47.67 27.52
C GLU A 516 -18.73 -46.83 28.34
N GLN A 517 -17.73 -47.48 28.94
CA GLN A 517 -16.63 -46.83 29.66
C GLN A 517 -15.89 -45.82 28.78
N LYS A 518 -15.51 -46.21 27.54
CA LYS A 518 -14.79 -45.34 26.63
C LYS A 518 -15.65 -44.15 26.19
N MET A 519 -16.92 -44.36 25.83
CA MET A 519 -17.79 -43.28 25.40
C MET A 519 -18.01 -42.23 26.50
N ILE A 520 -18.18 -42.65 27.76
CA ILE A 520 -18.33 -41.71 28.89
C ILE A 520 -17.00 -41.00 29.19
N ASP A 521 -15.86 -41.69 29.13
CA ASP A 521 -14.54 -41.06 29.29
C ASP A 521 -14.20 -40.12 28.11
N ASP A 522 -14.66 -40.41 26.90
CA ASP A 522 -14.50 -39.55 25.70
C ASP A 522 -15.34 -38.27 25.84
N ILE A 523 -16.65 -38.40 26.09
CA ILE A 523 -17.55 -37.25 26.36
C ILE A 523 -17.01 -36.42 27.52
N GLY A 524 -16.57 -37.06 28.61
CA GLY A 524 -15.96 -36.38 29.75
C GLY A 524 -14.69 -35.64 29.40
N THR A 525 -13.87 -36.17 28.48
CA THR A 525 -12.64 -35.51 28.02
C THR A 525 -12.96 -34.30 27.14
N ASP A 526 -13.88 -34.45 26.19
CA ASP A 526 -14.30 -33.39 25.25
C ASP A 526 -15.04 -32.24 25.95
N LEU A 527 -15.67 -32.52 27.11
CA LEU A 527 -16.31 -31.54 28.00
C LEU A 527 -15.40 -31.05 29.15
N GLY A 528 -14.19 -31.59 29.30
CA GLY A 528 -13.25 -31.19 30.36
C GLY A 528 -13.64 -31.62 31.79
N LEU A 529 -14.50 -32.62 31.95
CA LEU A 529 -15.08 -33.03 33.22
C LEU A 529 -14.18 -33.95 34.06
N THR A 530 -14.25 -33.81 35.38
CA THR A 530 -13.63 -34.72 36.34
C THR A 530 -14.47 -35.97 36.58
N LYS A 531 -13.83 -37.03 37.10
CA LYS A 531 -14.49 -38.23 37.62
C LYS A 531 -15.59 -37.91 38.63
N GLN A 532 -15.38 -36.91 39.48
CA GLN A 532 -16.34 -36.53 40.53
C GLN A 532 -17.57 -35.86 39.91
N GLN A 533 -17.41 -34.91 38.97
CA GLN A 533 -18.55 -34.31 38.25
C GLN A 533 -19.39 -35.36 37.51
N ILE A 534 -18.76 -36.34 36.84
CA ILE A 534 -19.49 -37.44 36.17
C ILE A 534 -20.15 -38.38 37.19
N PHE A 535 -19.47 -38.75 38.28
CA PHE A 535 -20.06 -39.55 39.35
C PHE A 535 -21.28 -38.86 39.96
N ASP A 536 -21.19 -37.56 40.25
CA ASP A 536 -22.27 -36.75 40.81
C ASP A 536 -23.44 -36.60 39.83
N ALA A 537 -23.18 -36.51 38.52
CA ALA A 537 -24.23 -36.50 37.50
C ALA A 537 -25.04 -37.81 37.48
N PHE A 538 -24.39 -38.99 37.65
CA PHE A 538 -25.11 -40.26 37.83
C PHE A 538 -25.80 -40.37 39.20
N TYR A 539 -25.08 -40.03 40.28
CA TYR A 539 -25.50 -40.24 41.66
C TYR A 539 -26.68 -39.36 42.06
N ASN A 540 -26.60 -38.04 41.85
CA ASN A 540 -27.63 -37.08 42.26
C ASN A 540 -28.94 -37.22 41.47
N ASN A 541 -28.89 -37.88 40.31
CA ASN A 541 -30.05 -38.18 39.46
C ASN A 541 -30.63 -39.59 39.70
N ASN A 542 -30.07 -40.37 40.64
CA ASN A 542 -30.42 -41.76 40.95
C ASN A 542 -30.32 -42.71 39.74
N ILE A 543 -29.26 -42.58 38.93
CA ILE A 543 -29.01 -43.41 37.75
C ILE A 543 -28.08 -44.59 38.12
N GLU A 544 -28.55 -45.82 37.95
CA GLU A 544 -27.67 -47.00 38.00
C GLU A 544 -26.82 -47.04 36.73
N THR A 545 -25.49 -47.08 36.87
CA THR A 545 -24.51 -47.02 35.76
C THR A 545 -23.50 -48.17 35.82
N ALA A 546 -22.99 -48.58 34.66
CA ALA A 546 -21.89 -49.55 34.51
C ALA A 546 -20.50 -48.89 34.40
N TRP A 547 -20.43 -47.55 34.39
CA TRP A 547 -19.17 -46.80 34.36
C TRP A 547 -18.40 -46.98 35.68
N ASP A 548 -17.15 -47.42 35.58
CA ASP A 548 -16.29 -47.69 36.72
C ASP A 548 -15.23 -46.58 36.85
N TYR A 549 -15.54 -45.62 37.73
CA TYR A 549 -14.67 -44.49 38.05
C TYR A 549 -13.26 -44.92 38.50
N THR A 550 -13.07 -46.15 39.00
CA THR A 550 -11.75 -46.64 39.43
C THR A 550 -10.82 -46.97 38.25
N VAL A 551 -11.39 -47.29 37.07
CA VAL A 551 -10.63 -47.55 35.83
C VAL A 551 -10.78 -46.46 34.77
N SER A 552 -11.67 -45.48 34.97
CA SER A 552 -11.79 -44.28 34.12
C SER A 552 -10.45 -43.54 33.97
N THR A 553 -10.22 -42.98 32.78
CA THR A 553 -9.00 -42.19 32.47
C THR A 553 -9.10 -40.70 32.79
N LEU A 554 -10.26 -40.21 33.27
CA LEU A 554 -10.49 -38.81 33.61
C LEU A 554 -9.75 -38.37 34.90
N PRO A 555 -9.62 -37.06 35.20
CA PRO A 555 -9.01 -36.57 36.44
C PRO A 555 -9.95 -36.71 37.66
N GLY A 556 -9.45 -37.04 38.85
CA GLY A 556 -10.21 -36.85 40.11
C GLY A 556 -9.84 -37.76 41.29
N ASP A 557 -10.06 -37.24 42.50
CA ASP A 557 -10.01 -37.93 43.81
C ASP A 557 -11.42 -38.21 44.34
N VAL A 558 -11.58 -39.18 45.25
CA VAL A 558 -12.89 -39.55 45.86
C VAL A 558 -12.71 -40.09 47.29
N THR A 559 -13.38 -39.52 48.29
CA THR A 559 -13.85 -40.25 49.51
C THR A 559 -14.81 -39.43 50.39
N PRO A 560 -15.99 -39.98 50.72
CA PRO A 560 -16.80 -39.51 51.85
C PRO A 560 -17.34 -40.67 52.74
N PRO A 561 -17.90 -40.39 53.93
CA PRO A 561 -17.31 -39.59 55.00
C PRO A 561 -17.25 -40.40 56.33
N HIS A 562 -16.45 -39.93 57.29
CA HIS A 562 -16.75 -40.17 58.71
C HIS A 562 -17.13 -38.85 59.39
N THR A 563 -17.74 -38.88 60.58
CA THR A 563 -18.04 -37.65 61.32
C THR A 563 -16.77 -37.17 62.01
N HIS A 564 -16.05 -36.27 61.36
CA HIS A 564 -14.82 -35.69 61.87
C HIS A 564 -15.09 -34.68 63.00
N THR A 565 -14.17 -34.61 63.97
CA THR A 565 -14.24 -33.65 65.09
C THR A 565 -13.20 -32.55 64.87
N PRO A 566 -13.61 -31.27 64.70
CA PRO A 566 -12.68 -30.14 64.55
C PRO A 566 -11.70 -30.01 65.72
N GLY A 567 -10.40 -29.96 65.40
CA GLY A 567 -9.36 -29.49 66.32
C GLY A 567 -9.23 -27.97 66.32
N ASP A 568 -8.28 -27.46 67.10
CA ASP A 568 -7.90 -26.05 67.06
C ASP A 568 -7.32 -25.68 65.68
N PRO A 569 -7.63 -24.50 65.11
CA PRO A 569 -7.10 -24.08 63.82
C PRO A 569 -5.58 -23.90 63.87
N VAL A 570 -4.87 -24.57 62.98
CA VAL A 570 -3.42 -24.47 62.80
C VAL A 570 -3.13 -23.48 61.68
N ILE A 571 -2.29 -22.47 61.95
CA ILE A 571 -1.77 -21.58 60.91
C ILE A 571 -0.60 -22.27 60.22
N GLU A 572 -0.82 -22.68 58.97
CA GLU A 572 0.21 -23.20 58.07
C GLU A 572 0.47 -22.24 56.90
N ASN A 573 1.59 -22.43 56.21
CA ASN A 573 1.93 -21.70 54.97
C ASN A 573 1.77 -20.17 55.04
N ASP A 574 2.07 -19.55 56.19
CA ASP A 574 1.99 -18.09 56.39
C ASP A 574 2.98 -17.34 55.49
N HIS A 575 2.45 -16.78 54.41
CA HIS A 575 3.15 -15.93 53.47
C HIS A 575 2.75 -14.47 53.72
N ALA A 576 3.67 -13.69 54.29
CA ALA A 576 3.47 -12.27 54.59
C ALA A 576 3.01 -11.47 53.36
N SER A 577 2.10 -10.50 53.56
CA SER A 577 1.49 -9.78 52.44
C SER A 577 2.48 -8.92 51.66
N THR A 578 2.28 -8.92 50.34
CA THR A 578 2.90 -7.99 49.40
C THR A 578 1.84 -7.06 48.85
N CYS A 579 2.23 -6.17 47.94
CA CYS A 579 1.31 -5.22 47.30
C CYS A 579 0.66 -5.73 46.00
N THR A 580 1.08 -6.88 45.46
CA THR A 580 0.39 -7.57 44.33
C THR A 580 -0.30 -8.85 44.77
N THR A 581 0.23 -9.52 45.78
CA THR A 581 -0.29 -10.78 46.30
C THR A 581 -0.65 -10.55 47.77
N ALA A 582 -1.95 -10.60 48.06
CA ALA A 582 -2.46 -10.60 49.43
C ALA A 582 -1.82 -11.78 50.16
N GLY A 583 -1.34 -11.55 51.38
CA GLY A 583 -0.55 -12.55 52.09
C GLY A 583 -1.45 -13.69 52.51
N SER A 584 -1.31 -14.86 51.91
CA SER A 584 -2.07 -16.03 52.30
C SER A 584 -1.43 -16.67 53.53
N TYR A 585 -2.21 -16.87 54.59
CA TYR A 585 -1.94 -17.93 55.56
C TYR A 585 -3.10 -18.93 55.49
N GLU A 586 -2.79 -20.21 55.67
CA GLU A 586 -3.79 -21.25 55.58
C GLU A 586 -4.20 -21.64 57.00
N GLU A 587 -5.45 -21.32 57.34
CA GLU A 587 -6.05 -21.69 58.62
C GLU A 587 -6.64 -23.09 58.45
N VAL A 588 -5.87 -24.09 58.88
CA VAL A 588 -6.17 -25.51 58.65
C VAL A 588 -6.73 -26.15 59.91
N ILE A 589 -7.96 -26.63 59.82
CA ILE A 589 -8.62 -27.40 60.87
C ILE A 589 -8.46 -28.88 60.53
N TYR A 590 -7.65 -29.58 61.30
CA TYR A 590 -7.47 -31.03 61.24
C TYR A 590 -8.43 -31.74 62.20
N CYS A 591 -8.79 -32.99 61.87
CA CYS A 591 -9.54 -33.86 62.76
C CYS A 591 -8.71 -34.26 63.98
N THR A 592 -9.28 -34.13 65.18
CA THR A 592 -8.62 -34.56 66.43
C THR A 592 -8.39 -36.07 66.52
N GLU A 593 -9.11 -36.88 65.74
CA GLU A 593 -9.07 -38.35 65.83
C GLU A 593 -8.24 -39.03 64.73
N CYS A 594 -8.22 -38.48 63.51
CA CYS A 594 -7.51 -39.07 62.36
C CYS A 594 -6.44 -38.17 61.73
N HIS A 595 -6.33 -36.90 62.13
CA HIS A 595 -5.49 -35.87 61.51
C HIS A 595 -5.76 -35.61 60.01
N GLU A 596 -6.93 -36.04 59.52
CA GLU A 596 -7.41 -35.71 58.18
C GLU A 596 -7.95 -34.27 58.15
N GLU A 597 -7.81 -33.60 57.01
CA GLU A 597 -8.09 -32.17 56.84
C GLU A 597 -9.58 -31.91 56.65
N LEU A 598 -10.16 -30.99 57.45
CA LEU A 598 -11.61 -30.76 57.50
C LEU A 598 -12.03 -29.47 56.82
N SER A 599 -11.21 -28.44 57.00
CA SER A 599 -11.30 -27.19 56.28
C SER A 599 -9.94 -26.52 56.29
N ARG A 600 -9.39 -26.28 55.11
CA ARG A 600 -8.30 -25.34 54.87
C ARG A 600 -8.94 -24.05 54.34
N GLU A 601 -9.00 -23.02 55.17
CA GLU A 601 -9.45 -21.71 54.72
C GLU A 601 -8.22 -20.84 54.46
N THR A 602 -7.96 -20.52 53.20
CA THR A 602 -6.91 -19.56 52.83
C THR A 602 -7.34 -18.17 53.29
N LYS A 603 -6.84 -17.72 54.43
CA LYS A 603 -7.05 -16.39 54.97
C LYS A 603 -6.07 -15.43 54.33
N TYR A 604 -6.55 -14.24 53.99
CA TYR A 604 -5.73 -13.23 53.33
C TYR A 604 -5.46 -12.08 54.29
N HIS A 605 -4.19 -11.89 54.66
CA HIS A 605 -3.66 -10.62 55.13
C HIS A 605 -4.00 -9.54 54.08
N GLU A 606 -4.52 -8.39 54.50
CA GLU A 606 -4.78 -7.28 53.57
C GLU A 606 -3.50 -6.93 52.76
N LEU A 607 -3.70 -6.57 51.49
CA LEU A 607 -2.62 -6.16 50.59
C LEU A 607 -1.76 -5.09 51.25
N ALA A 608 -0.46 -5.31 51.33
CA ALA A 608 0.46 -4.32 51.85
C ALA A 608 0.36 -3.07 50.97
N ALA A 609 0.00 -1.93 51.57
CA ALA A 609 -0.30 -0.71 50.82
C ALA A 609 0.86 -0.37 49.86
N HIS A 610 0.53 -0.18 48.57
CA HIS A 610 1.54 0.11 47.56
C HIS A 610 2.40 1.32 47.98
N THR A 611 3.69 1.09 48.17
CA THR A 611 4.67 2.14 48.49
C THR A 611 5.06 2.83 47.18
N PRO A 612 4.64 4.09 46.93
CA PRO A 612 4.89 4.74 45.66
C PRO A 612 6.38 5.06 45.50
N GLY A 613 6.95 4.71 44.35
CA GLY A 613 8.31 5.10 44.00
C GLY A 613 8.41 6.56 43.55
N GLU A 614 9.64 6.98 43.23
CA GLU A 614 9.86 8.12 42.35
C GLU A 614 9.17 7.84 41.01
N ALA A 615 8.57 8.85 40.39
CA ALA A 615 7.98 8.70 39.06
C ALA A 615 9.08 8.39 38.04
N VAL A 616 8.92 7.28 37.32
CA VAL A 616 9.80 6.92 36.20
C VAL A 616 9.11 7.26 34.89
N GLN A 617 9.92 7.65 33.89
CA GLN A 617 9.42 7.95 32.56
C GLN A 617 9.39 6.66 31.75
N GLU A 618 8.21 6.26 31.29
CA GLU A 618 8.03 5.11 30.41
C GLU A 618 7.29 5.50 29.13
N ASN A 619 7.16 4.56 28.18
CA ASN A 619 6.67 4.83 26.83
C ASN A 619 7.35 6.06 26.20
N ILE A 620 8.67 6.23 26.44
CA ILE A 620 9.44 7.40 26.02
C ILE A 620 9.65 7.36 24.49
N VAL A 621 8.62 7.77 23.76
CA VAL A 621 8.75 8.27 22.40
C VAL A 621 9.46 9.61 22.53
N HIS A 622 10.79 9.60 22.47
CA HIS A 622 11.58 10.82 22.46
C HIS A 622 11.08 11.74 21.34
N ALA A 623 10.86 13.02 21.65
CA ALA A 623 10.49 14.00 20.63
C ALA A 623 11.55 14.02 19.54
N THR A 624 11.15 13.70 18.32
CA THR A 624 11.99 13.94 17.14
C THR A 624 11.70 15.37 16.64
N CYS A 625 12.27 15.74 15.50
CA CYS A 625 11.87 17.00 14.85
C CYS A 625 10.55 16.86 14.07
N ASN A 626 10.19 15.63 13.69
CA ASN A 626 9.07 15.33 12.80
C ASN A 626 7.82 14.86 13.57
N SER A 627 8.00 14.21 14.72
CA SER A 627 6.95 13.74 15.63
C SER A 627 7.05 14.44 16.99
N THR A 628 5.90 14.81 17.56
CA THR A 628 5.81 15.12 19.00
C THR A 628 6.18 13.86 19.78
N GLY A 629 6.99 14.05 20.81
CA GLY A 629 7.29 12.95 21.73
C GLY A 629 6.17 12.74 22.72
N SER A 630 6.16 11.56 23.32
CA SER A 630 5.38 11.25 24.51
C SER A 630 6.27 10.55 25.51
N PHE A 631 6.01 10.77 26.78
CA PHE A 631 6.35 9.82 27.83
C PHE A 631 5.18 9.78 28.80
N ASP A 632 5.01 8.67 29.46
CA ASP A 632 4.15 8.57 30.62
C ASP A 632 4.99 8.83 31.87
N ASP A 633 4.58 9.77 32.72
CA ASP A 633 4.99 9.75 34.13
C ASP A 633 4.28 8.54 34.76
N VAL A 634 5.01 7.45 34.98
CA VAL A 634 4.47 6.24 35.62
C VAL A 634 5.04 6.11 37.02
N VAL A 635 4.15 6.07 38.02
CA VAL A 635 4.51 5.81 39.41
C VAL A 635 4.26 4.33 39.68
N TYR A 636 5.33 3.56 39.82
CA TYR A 636 5.26 2.16 40.21
C TYR A 636 5.38 1.99 41.73
N CYS A 637 4.82 0.89 42.24
CA CYS A 637 5.11 0.46 43.59
C CYS A 637 6.54 -0.08 43.71
N THR A 638 7.33 0.39 44.68
CA THR A 638 8.73 -0.01 44.90
C THR A 638 8.92 -1.47 45.33
N VAL A 639 7.84 -2.20 45.63
CA VAL A 639 7.88 -3.56 46.19
C VAL A 639 7.40 -4.62 45.21
N CYS A 640 6.48 -4.29 44.30
CA CYS A 640 5.84 -5.24 43.38
C CYS A 640 5.75 -4.76 41.93
N HIS A 641 6.23 -3.55 41.61
CA HIS A 641 6.22 -2.97 40.25
C HIS A 641 4.84 -2.91 39.58
N ALA A 642 3.75 -2.96 40.36
CA ALA A 642 2.42 -2.60 39.89
C ALA A 642 2.32 -1.08 39.65
N GLU A 643 1.65 -0.71 38.57
CA GLU A 643 1.37 0.67 38.16
C GLU A 643 0.32 1.32 39.09
N LEU A 644 0.66 2.46 39.67
CA LEU A 644 -0.22 3.18 40.62
C LEU A 644 -0.86 4.43 39.99
N SER A 645 -0.17 5.04 39.03
CA SER A 645 -0.71 6.11 38.20
C SER A 645 0.15 6.29 36.96
N ARG A 646 -0.48 6.44 35.80
CA ARG A 646 0.12 6.80 34.51
C ARG A 646 -0.43 8.15 34.08
N THR A 647 0.45 9.14 33.89
CA THR A 647 0.07 10.47 33.42
C THR A 647 0.74 10.76 32.07
N PRO A 648 0.01 10.74 30.95
CA PRO A 648 0.57 11.06 29.64
C PRO A 648 1.12 12.48 29.56
N ARG A 649 2.37 12.61 29.09
CA ARG A 649 3.07 13.88 28.86
C ARG A 649 3.46 13.99 27.39
N VAL A 650 2.94 15.01 26.71
CA VAL A 650 3.37 15.35 25.35
C VAL A 650 4.65 16.19 25.42
N ILE A 651 5.77 15.63 24.94
CA ILE A 651 6.97 16.40 24.64
C ILE A 651 6.71 17.13 23.31
N GLN A 652 6.74 18.46 23.33
CA GLN A 652 6.67 19.24 22.09
C GLN A 652 7.84 18.84 21.16
N LYS A 653 7.55 18.70 19.86
CA LYS A 653 8.55 18.29 18.87
C LYS A 653 9.80 19.18 18.95
N LEU A 654 10.98 18.59 18.77
CA LEU A 654 12.23 19.34 18.77
C LEU A 654 12.25 20.32 17.58
N ASN A 655 12.71 21.54 17.82
CA ASN A 655 13.03 22.43 16.72
C ASN A 655 14.21 21.82 15.93
N HIS A 656 14.04 21.67 14.63
CA HIS A 656 15.13 21.25 13.74
C HIS A 656 16.35 22.14 13.98
N THR A 657 17.51 21.51 14.23
CA THR A 657 18.78 22.21 14.42
C THR A 657 19.60 22.06 13.13
N PRO A 658 19.81 23.15 12.37
CA PRO A 658 20.61 23.11 11.15
C PRO A 658 22.06 22.68 11.43
N GLY A 659 22.56 21.71 10.65
CA GLY A 659 23.97 21.41 10.58
C GLY A 659 24.74 22.39 9.71
N ASP A 660 26.05 22.16 9.59
CA ASP A 660 26.84 22.78 8.52
C ASP A 660 26.33 22.27 7.15
N PRO A 661 26.29 23.12 6.10
CA PRO A 661 25.86 22.69 4.77
C PRO A 661 26.76 21.57 4.22
N VAL A 662 26.14 20.51 3.72
CA VAL A 662 26.82 19.39 3.05
C VAL A 662 26.67 19.58 1.53
N ILE A 663 27.72 19.29 0.78
CA ILE A 663 27.67 19.31 -0.69
C ILE A 663 27.28 17.92 -1.19
N GLU A 664 26.14 17.83 -1.88
CA GLU A 664 25.64 16.63 -2.54
C GLU A 664 25.41 16.88 -4.03
N ASN A 665 25.19 15.79 -4.79
CA ASN A 665 24.86 15.84 -6.23
C ASN A 665 25.83 16.73 -7.04
N ASP A 666 27.12 16.74 -6.71
CA ASP A 666 28.13 17.60 -7.34
C ASP A 666 28.45 17.13 -8.76
N HIS A 667 27.65 17.61 -9.71
CA HIS A 667 27.84 17.38 -11.13
C HIS A 667 28.74 18.47 -11.69
N ALA A 668 29.98 18.07 -12.02
CA ALA A 668 30.99 18.94 -12.60
C ALA A 668 30.48 19.64 -13.88
N SER A 669 30.80 20.93 -14.01
CA SER A 669 30.41 21.76 -15.16
C SER A 669 30.99 21.27 -16.47
N THR A 670 30.17 21.24 -17.52
CA THR A 670 30.65 21.16 -18.90
C THR A 670 30.71 22.56 -19.52
N CYS A 671 31.14 22.66 -20.77
CA CYS A 671 31.20 23.92 -21.51
C CYS A 671 29.88 24.30 -22.21
N THR A 672 28.82 23.50 -22.08
CA THR A 672 27.46 23.80 -22.56
C THR A 672 26.40 23.74 -21.46
N VAL A 673 26.61 22.90 -20.44
CA VAL A 673 25.69 22.74 -19.30
C VAL A 673 26.42 23.19 -18.03
N ARG A 674 25.80 24.11 -17.28
CA ARG A 674 26.32 24.53 -15.97
C ARG A 674 26.29 23.33 -15.05
N GLY A 675 27.42 23.06 -14.40
CA GLY A 675 27.46 22.10 -13.31
C GLY A 675 26.60 22.59 -12.16
N SER A 676 26.07 21.67 -11.38
CA SER A 676 25.27 21.98 -10.20
C SER A 676 25.69 21.09 -9.05
N TYR A 677 25.62 21.64 -7.85
CA TYR A 677 25.75 20.89 -6.61
C TYR A 677 24.68 21.41 -5.65
N ASP A 678 24.12 20.53 -4.85
CA ASP A 678 23.18 20.90 -3.82
C ASP A 678 23.93 21.24 -2.53
N GLU A 679 23.78 22.47 -2.03
CA GLU A 679 24.06 22.74 -0.61
C GLU A 679 22.84 22.25 0.20
N VAL A 680 23.00 21.10 0.86
CA VAL A 680 21.95 20.48 1.65
C VAL A 680 22.23 20.67 3.13
N VAL A 681 21.28 21.31 3.81
CA VAL A 681 21.35 21.55 5.25
C VAL A 681 20.49 20.51 5.95
N TYR A 682 21.14 19.48 6.49
CA TYR A 682 20.49 18.44 7.27
C TYR A 682 20.27 18.83 8.73
N CYS A 683 19.24 18.27 9.35
CA CYS A 683 19.08 18.34 10.79
C CYS A 683 20.16 17.50 11.48
N THR A 684 20.97 18.10 12.36
CA THR A 684 22.05 17.38 13.08
C THR A 684 21.56 16.23 13.95
N ALA A 685 20.27 16.18 14.29
CA ALA A 685 19.67 15.20 15.18
C ALA A 685 18.92 14.06 14.46
N CYS A 686 18.36 14.31 13.26
CA CYS A 686 17.48 13.34 12.58
C CYS A 686 17.74 13.18 11.08
N GLN A 687 18.75 13.85 10.52
CA GLN A 687 19.12 13.82 9.09
C GLN A 687 17.96 14.10 8.11
N THR A 688 16.86 14.68 8.59
CA THR A 688 15.83 15.26 7.71
C THR A 688 16.40 16.51 7.07
N GLU A 689 16.25 16.62 5.75
CA GLU A 689 16.59 17.79 4.96
C GLU A 689 15.77 19.01 5.42
N LEU A 690 16.45 20.12 5.76
CA LEU A 690 15.81 21.37 6.19
C LEU A 690 15.70 22.38 5.06
N SER A 691 16.73 22.38 4.20
CA SER A 691 16.79 23.15 2.97
C SER A 691 17.85 22.55 2.05
N ARG A 692 17.46 22.28 0.81
CA ARG A 692 18.35 22.04 -0.32
C ARG A 692 18.36 23.29 -1.18
N GLU A 693 19.54 23.86 -1.42
CA GLU A 693 19.70 24.97 -2.37
C GLU A 693 20.70 24.58 -3.46
N THR A 694 20.18 24.25 -4.64
CA THR A 694 20.99 23.93 -5.81
C THR A 694 21.81 25.15 -6.22
N LYS A 695 23.12 25.06 -6.01
CA LYS A 695 24.11 26.01 -6.50
C LYS A 695 24.56 25.59 -7.89
N TYR A 696 25.02 26.56 -8.68
CA TYR A 696 25.55 26.30 -10.01
C TYR A 696 27.02 26.70 -10.09
N HIS A 697 27.86 25.75 -10.48
CA HIS A 697 29.19 26.05 -11.01
C HIS A 697 29.04 26.98 -12.23
N ASP A 698 30.06 27.79 -12.51
CA ASP A 698 30.15 28.47 -13.80
C ASP A 698 30.43 27.44 -14.92
N LEU A 699 30.14 27.80 -16.18
CA LEU A 699 30.45 26.92 -17.31
C LEU A 699 31.94 26.64 -17.38
N ALA A 700 32.32 25.39 -17.64
CA ALA A 700 33.72 25.06 -17.90
C ALA A 700 34.17 25.76 -19.19
N PRO A 701 35.40 26.31 -19.26
CA PRO A 701 35.90 26.92 -20.48
C PRO A 701 35.99 25.88 -21.60
N HIS A 702 35.54 26.26 -22.81
CA HIS A 702 35.70 25.41 -23.99
C HIS A 702 37.17 25.04 -24.20
N THR A 703 37.42 23.75 -24.48
CA THR A 703 38.76 23.23 -24.78
C THR A 703 38.93 23.16 -26.30
N PRO A 704 39.80 23.98 -26.94
CA PRO A 704 39.97 23.96 -28.39
C PRO A 704 40.61 22.66 -28.87
N GLY A 705 40.06 22.09 -29.93
CA GLY A 705 40.64 20.95 -30.63
C GLY A 705 41.78 21.32 -31.57
N ASN A 706 42.21 20.35 -32.36
CA ASN A 706 43.00 20.64 -33.56
C ASN A 706 42.09 21.33 -34.59
N ALA A 707 42.64 22.25 -35.37
CA ALA A 707 41.91 22.84 -36.48
C ALA A 707 41.65 21.80 -37.58
N VAL A 708 40.46 21.86 -38.17
CA VAL A 708 40.02 21.06 -39.33
C VAL A 708 39.82 21.96 -40.54
N ILE A 709 39.88 21.38 -41.74
CA ILE A 709 39.71 22.10 -43.01
C ILE A 709 38.33 21.82 -43.56
N GLU A 710 37.57 22.89 -43.79
CA GLU A 710 36.23 22.89 -44.37
C GLU A 710 36.18 23.74 -45.65
N ASN A 711 35.11 23.60 -46.43
CA ASN A 711 34.79 24.47 -47.57
C ASN A 711 35.93 24.60 -48.61
N ASP A 712 36.77 23.56 -48.78
CA ASP A 712 37.96 23.62 -49.65
C ASP A 712 37.60 23.68 -51.14
N HIS A 713 37.56 24.90 -51.67
CA HIS A 713 37.38 25.19 -53.07
C HIS A 713 38.73 25.35 -53.77
N VAL A 714 39.02 24.42 -54.69
CA VAL A 714 40.28 24.41 -55.47
C VAL A 714 40.49 25.67 -56.32
N SER A 715 41.74 26.11 -56.40
CA SER A 715 42.14 27.33 -57.12
C SER A 715 41.96 27.25 -58.64
N THR A 716 41.50 28.35 -59.24
CA THR A 716 41.55 28.57 -60.69
C THR A 716 42.68 29.56 -61.04
N CYS A 717 42.86 29.84 -62.33
CA CYS A 717 43.88 30.81 -62.79
C CYS A 717 43.42 32.28 -62.77
N THR A 718 42.22 32.57 -62.25
CA THR A 718 41.68 33.94 -62.08
C THR A 718 41.07 34.17 -60.69
N VAL A 719 40.56 33.12 -60.04
CA VAL A 719 40.00 33.16 -58.68
C VAL A 719 40.84 32.24 -57.80
N LYS A 720 41.43 32.80 -56.73
CA LYS A 720 42.11 32.01 -55.69
C LYS A 720 41.12 31.03 -55.08
N GLY A 721 41.59 29.81 -54.85
CA GLY A 721 40.84 28.85 -54.04
C GLY A 721 40.78 29.32 -52.60
N ALA A 722 39.79 28.86 -51.84
CA ALA A 722 39.60 29.22 -50.45
C ALA A 722 39.21 27.97 -49.65
N TYR A 723 39.63 27.91 -48.39
CA TYR A 723 39.21 26.91 -47.43
C TYR A 723 39.10 27.56 -46.05
N ASP A 724 38.18 27.08 -45.22
CA ASP A 724 38.09 27.53 -43.84
C ASP A 724 38.94 26.63 -42.94
N GLU A 725 39.81 27.23 -42.13
CA GLU A 725 40.47 26.56 -41.02
C GLU A 725 39.64 26.79 -39.75
N VAL A 726 38.98 25.75 -39.26
CA VAL A 726 37.95 25.83 -38.21
C VAL A 726 38.38 25.05 -36.98
N THR A 727 38.20 25.63 -35.79
CA THR A 727 38.52 24.98 -34.52
C THR A 727 37.27 24.84 -33.67
N TYR A 728 36.92 23.59 -33.36
CA TYR A 728 35.78 23.21 -32.53
C TYR A 728 36.20 22.91 -31.09
N CYS A 729 35.26 22.98 -30.16
CA CYS A 729 35.46 22.51 -28.79
C CYS A 729 35.46 20.97 -28.75
N THR A 730 36.52 20.34 -28.23
CA THR A 730 36.66 18.87 -28.18
C THR A 730 35.59 18.15 -27.36
N ALA A 731 34.85 18.88 -26.51
CA ALA A 731 33.85 18.32 -25.61
C ALA A 731 32.39 18.59 -26.03
N CYS A 732 32.15 19.52 -26.96
CA CYS A 732 30.78 19.92 -27.32
C CYS A 732 30.59 20.35 -28.79
N GLN A 733 31.58 20.18 -29.66
CA GLN A 733 31.52 20.47 -31.10
C GLN A 733 31.16 21.93 -31.48
N THR A 734 31.03 22.85 -30.53
CA THR A 734 30.75 24.27 -30.81
C THR A 734 31.93 24.92 -31.52
N GLU A 735 31.68 25.68 -32.59
CA GLU A 735 32.69 26.47 -33.29
C GLU A 735 33.28 27.53 -32.35
N LEU A 736 34.61 27.51 -32.16
CA LEU A 736 35.34 28.49 -31.34
C LEU A 736 36.02 29.57 -32.19
N SER A 737 36.42 29.21 -33.42
CA SER A 737 36.97 30.13 -34.41
C SER A 737 37.00 29.51 -35.80
N ARG A 738 36.66 30.32 -36.81
CA ARG A 738 36.79 30.04 -38.25
C ARG A 738 37.67 31.11 -38.89
N GLU A 739 38.70 30.71 -39.65
CA GLU A 739 39.55 31.61 -40.42
C GLU A 739 39.70 31.14 -41.87
N THR A 740 39.12 31.90 -42.81
CA THR A 740 39.22 31.59 -44.25
C THR A 740 40.65 31.85 -44.76
N LYS A 741 41.31 30.78 -45.22
CA LYS A 741 42.59 30.79 -45.91
C LYS A 741 42.39 30.78 -47.42
N TYR A 742 43.44 31.12 -48.17
CA TYR A 742 43.41 31.17 -49.63
C TYR A 742 44.58 30.43 -50.27
N HIS A 743 44.26 29.50 -51.18
CA HIS A 743 45.23 28.90 -52.10
C HIS A 743 45.86 29.96 -53.03
N ASP A 744 47.01 29.67 -53.61
CA ASP A 744 47.56 30.48 -54.71
C ASP A 744 46.84 30.23 -56.03
N LEU A 745 46.99 31.16 -56.99
CA LEU A 745 46.34 31.05 -58.30
C LEU A 745 46.99 29.91 -59.10
N ALA A 746 46.16 29.09 -59.76
CA ALA A 746 46.64 28.07 -60.67
C ALA A 746 47.36 28.71 -61.87
N PRO A 747 48.48 28.13 -62.36
CA PRO A 747 49.21 28.69 -63.49
C PRO A 747 48.39 28.67 -64.79
N HIS A 748 48.60 29.67 -65.65
CA HIS A 748 47.90 29.78 -66.93
C HIS A 748 48.33 28.69 -67.93
N THR A 749 47.35 27.96 -68.48
CA THR A 749 47.54 26.94 -69.52
C THR A 749 47.61 27.60 -70.92
N PRO A 750 48.74 27.54 -71.65
CA PRO A 750 48.85 28.20 -72.96
C PRO A 750 48.00 27.53 -74.05
N GLY A 751 47.32 28.34 -74.85
CA GLY A 751 46.60 27.92 -76.06
C GLY A 751 47.41 28.02 -77.33
N THR A 752 46.74 27.86 -78.48
CA THR A 752 47.30 28.13 -79.80
C THR A 752 47.50 29.63 -80.02
N ALA A 753 48.55 30.01 -80.76
CA ALA A 753 48.73 31.38 -81.21
C ALA A 753 47.56 31.82 -82.13
N VAL A 754 47.14 33.07 -81.99
CA VAL A 754 46.13 33.75 -82.81
C VAL A 754 46.70 35.07 -83.32
N HIS A 755 46.18 35.59 -84.44
CA HIS A 755 46.61 36.89 -84.95
C HIS A 755 45.73 38.00 -84.37
N GLU A 756 46.35 39.05 -83.84
CA GLU A 756 45.68 40.27 -83.36
C GLU A 756 46.40 41.52 -83.85
N ASN A 757 45.90 42.71 -83.45
CA ASN A 757 46.44 44.00 -83.88
C ASN A 757 46.68 44.03 -85.40
N GLU A 758 45.74 43.48 -86.17
CA GLU A 758 45.82 43.44 -87.62
C GLU A 758 45.56 44.85 -88.19
N VAL A 759 46.56 45.74 -88.07
CA VAL A 759 46.48 47.15 -88.46
C VAL A 759 46.66 47.26 -89.97
N VAL A 760 45.56 46.98 -90.66
CA VAL A 760 45.36 47.19 -92.08
C VAL A 760 45.49 48.68 -92.43
N THR A 761 46.60 49.09 -93.07
CA THR A 761 46.77 50.42 -93.64
C THR A 761 46.80 50.37 -95.17
N HIS A 762 46.68 51.55 -95.80
CA HIS A 762 46.68 51.72 -97.26
C HIS A 762 47.92 51.12 -97.97
N ASP A 763 49.05 51.02 -97.26
CA ASP A 763 50.34 50.64 -97.83
C ASP A 763 50.96 49.40 -97.15
N LYS A 764 50.39 48.90 -96.03
CA LYS A 764 50.82 47.70 -95.27
C LYS A 764 49.84 47.31 -94.14
N THR A 765 49.71 46.03 -93.82
CA THR A 765 48.92 45.48 -92.69
C THR A 765 49.87 44.83 -91.71
N THR A 766 50.08 45.42 -90.54
CA THR A 766 50.74 44.66 -89.46
C THR A 766 49.82 43.64 -88.83
N TYR A 767 50.33 42.61 -88.17
CA TYR A 767 49.61 41.84 -87.15
C TYR A 767 50.59 41.33 -86.09
N ASP A 768 50.10 41.04 -84.89
CA ASP A 768 50.82 40.32 -83.83
C ASP A 768 50.37 38.86 -83.76
N GLU A 769 51.29 37.90 -83.67
CA GLU A 769 51.00 36.57 -83.12
C GLU A 769 50.90 36.66 -81.59
N VAL A 770 49.75 36.32 -81.02
CA VAL A 770 49.42 36.38 -79.58
C VAL A 770 49.07 35.01 -79.06
N ILE A 771 49.57 34.64 -77.87
CA ILE A 771 49.20 33.40 -77.17
C ILE A 771 48.37 33.75 -75.95
N TYR A 772 47.21 33.10 -75.82
CA TYR A 772 46.26 33.28 -74.71
C TYR A 772 46.17 32.06 -73.81
N CYS A 773 45.78 32.27 -72.55
CA CYS A 773 45.40 31.21 -71.64
C CYS A 773 44.07 30.56 -72.06
N THR A 774 44.03 29.23 -72.22
CA THR A 774 42.81 28.51 -72.65
C THR A 774 41.65 28.58 -71.66
N VAL A 775 41.92 28.89 -70.39
CA VAL A 775 40.93 28.88 -69.30
C VAL A 775 40.32 30.27 -69.06
N CYS A 776 41.08 31.34 -69.22
CA CYS A 776 40.65 32.71 -68.86
C CYS A 776 40.91 33.79 -69.93
N GLN A 777 41.55 33.44 -71.05
CA GLN A 777 41.93 34.37 -72.12
C GLN A 777 42.81 35.56 -71.67
N ALA A 778 43.58 35.39 -70.59
CA ALA A 778 44.70 36.29 -70.27
C ALA A 778 45.85 36.13 -71.29
N GLU A 779 46.45 37.23 -71.72
CA GLU A 779 47.59 37.24 -72.67
C GLU A 779 48.86 36.68 -72.01
N ILE A 780 49.58 35.83 -72.74
CA ILE A 780 50.83 35.17 -72.31
C ILE A 780 52.05 35.72 -73.08
N SER A 781 51.91 36.03 -74.37
CA SER A 781 52.99 36.61 -75.21
C SER A 781 52.47 37.17 -76.56
N ARG A 782 53.23 38.08 -77.21
CA ARG A 782 52.83 38.86 -78.42
C ARG A 782 54.02 39.18 -79.36
N THR A 783 53.86 39.07 -80.70
CA THR A 783 54.99 39.14 -81.69
C THR A 783 54.62 39.69 -83.11
N PRO A 784 55.23 40.78 -83.67
CA PRO A 784 54.71 41.46 -84.89
C PRO A 784 55.18 41.02 -86.32
N VAL A 785 54.35 41.26 -87.37
CA VAL A 785 54.47 40.92 -88.84
C VAL A 785 53.88 42.04 -89.77
N GLU A 786 54.00 42.07 -91.14
CA GLU A 786 53.52 43.18 -92.05
C GLU A 786 53.24 42.93 -93.61
N LEU A 787 52.06 43.25 -94.24
CA LEU A 787 51.66 43.12 -95.72
C LEU A 787 50.44 44.00 -96.29
N PRO A 788 50.36 44.59 -97.53
CA PRO A 788 49.41 45.74 -97.93
C PRO A 788 47.93 45.56 -98.43
N ILE A 789 46.99 46.55 -98.20
CA ILE A 789 45.49 46.50 -98.43
C ILE A 789 44.77 47.90 -98.73
N ILE A 790 43.42 47.99 -98.86
CA ILE A 790 42.51 49.12 -99.28
C ILE A 790 41.38 49.48 -98.22
N THR A 791 40.53 50.53 -98.43
CA THR A 791 39.70 51.35 -97.47
C THR A 791 38.17 51.05 -97.26
N HIS A 792 37.48 51.80 -96.36
CA HIS A 792 36.07 51.61 -95.85
C HIS A 792 34.99 52.67 -96.23
N THR A 793 33.69 52.45 -95.84
CA THR A 793 32.48 53.30 -96.13
C THR A 793 31.43 53.29 -94.98
N LEU A 794 30.73 54.40 -94.70
CA LEU A 794 29.81 54.59 -93.52
C LEU A 794 28.37 55.08 -93.86
N THR A 795 27.45 54.96 -92.89
CA THR A 795 26.01 55.37 -92.91
C THR A 795 25.59 56.02 -91.57
N TYR A 796 24.49 56.78 -91.49
CA TYR A 796 24.02 57.51 -90.28
C TYR A 796 22.69 57.00 -89.70
N VAL A 797 22.51 57.09 -88.38
CA VAL A 797 21.33 56.67 -87.60
C VAL A 797 20.95 57.77 -86.58
N PRO A 798 19.70 58.27 -86.56
CA PRO A 798 19.26 59.33 -85.65
C PRO A 798 18.89 58.85 -84.23
N GLU A 799 18.71 59.79 -83.31
CA GLU A 799 18.36 59.57 -81.90
C GLU A 799 16.88 59.22 -81.68
N VAL A 800 16.60 58.43 -80.62
CA VAL A 800 15.27 58.10 -80.10
C VAL A 800 15.22 58.46 -78.60
N PRO A 801 14.30 59.31 -78.13
CA PRO A 801 14.22 59.71 -76.72
C PRO A 801 13.63 58.58 -75.84
N ALA A 802 13.96 58.64 -74.55
CA ALA A 802 13.40 57.74 -73.54
C ALA A 802 11.96 58.14 -73.12
N THR A 803 11.23 57.20 -72.53
CA THR A 803 9.90 57.41 -71.93
C THR A 803 9.86 56.84 -70.51
N GLU A 804 8.71 56.94 -69.84
CA GLU A 804 8.46 56.29 -68.53
C GLU A 804 8.41 54.75 -68.65
N GLN A 805 8.19 54.21 -69.85
CA GLN A 805 8.02 52.78 -70.12
C GLN A 805 9.22 52.14 -70.85
N ALA A 806 10.12 52.92 -71.46
CA ALA A 806 11.26 52.42 -72.23
C ALA A 806 12.47 53.36 -72.20
N ALA A 807 13.67 52.79 -72.28
CA ALA A 807 14.92 53.53 -72.49
C ALA A 807 15.05 54.02 -73.94
N GLY A 808 15.77 55.13 -74.14
CA GLY A 808 16.09 55.72 -75.44
C GLY A 808 17.50 55.39 -75.93
N THR A 809 17.86 55.86 -77.13
CA THR A 809 19.15 55.59 -77.79
C THR A 809 19.65 56.80 -78.59
N LYS A 810 20.89 57.23 -78.35
CA LYS A 810 21.57 58.36 -79.02
C LYS A 810 21.86 58.13 -80.50
N ALA A 811 21.95 59.23 -81.26
CA ALA A 811 22.37 59.23 -82.65
C ALA A 811 23.82 58.72 -82.84
N HIS A 812 24.10 58.04 -83.95
CA HIS A 812 25.40 57.44 -84.26
C HIS A 812 25.53 57.12 -85.77
N TYR A 813 26.70 56.65 -86.19
CA TYR A 813 27.00 56.17 -87.54
C TYR A 813 27.33 54.68 -87.52
N THR A 814 27.20 53.98 -88.64
CA THR A 814 27.53 52.54 -88.80
C THR A 814 28.36 52.30 -90.05
N CYS A 815 29.34 51.38 -89.98
CA CYS A 815 30.11 50.97 -91.16
C CYS A 815 29.41 49.84 -91.91
N SER A 816 29.16 50.00 -93.21
CA SER A 816 28.55 48.93 -94.03
C SER A 816 29.54 47.81 -94.39
N GLY A 817 30.85 48.04 -94.21
CA GLY A 817 31.90 47.06 -94.44
C GLY A 817 32.35 46.26 -93.19
N CYS A 818 32.38 46.89 -92.01
CA CYS A 818 32.89 46.27 -90.78
C CYS A 818 31.96 46.36 -89.56
N THR A 819 30.69 46.76 -89.76
CA THR A 819 29.56 46.82 -88.79
C THR A 819 29.75 47.62 -87.50
N LYS A 820 30.97 48.08 -87.19
CA LYS A 820 31.31 49.00 -86.09
C LYS A 820 30.46 50.27 -86.12
N LEU A 821 30.17 50.81 -84.93
CA LEU A 821 29.42 52.04 -84.71
C LEU A 821 30.38 53.20 -84.41
N PHE A 822 30.06 54.41 -84.86
CA PHE A 822 30.91 55.59 -84.71
C PHE A 822 30.13 56.81 -84.26
N ALA A 823 30.75 57.72 -83.50
CA ALA A 823 30.16 59.01 -83.14
C ALA A 823 30.19 60.04 -84.28
N ASP A 824 31.08 59.84 -85.27
CA ASP A 824 31.38 60.81 -86.32
C ASP A 824 31.29 60.25 -87.74
N ALA A 825 31.02 61.14 -88.71
CA ALA A 825 30.89 60.80 -90.12
C ALA A 825 32.22 60.45 -90.83
N ALA A 826 33.38 60.59 -90.18
CA ALA A 826 34.68 60.21 -90.73
C ALA A 826 35.17 58.84 -90.24
N GLY A 827 34.45 58.20 -89.30
CA GLY A 827 34.80 56.87 -88.77
C GLY A 827 36.02 56.88 -87.85
N THR A 828 36.23 57.98 -87.13
CA THR A 828 37.44 58.20 -86.32
C THR A 828 37.23 57.95 -84.82
N GLN A 829 35.98 57.94 -84.35
CA GLN A 829 35.60 57.74 -82.96
C GLN A 829 34.59 56.59 -82.86
N GLU A 830 35.09 55.37 -82.66
CA GLU A 830 34.28 54.17 -82.48
C GLU A 830 33.53 54.19 -81.13
N VAL A 831 32.29 53.71 -81.11
CA VAL A 831 31.42 53.68 -79.92
C VAL A 831 30.74 52.32 -79.76
N THR A 832 30.38 51.96 -78.52
CA THR A 832 29.69 50.70 -78.22
C THR A 832 28.19 50.91 -78.00
N ALA A 833 27.36 49.91 -78.32
CA ALA A 833 25.91 50.01 -78.19
C ALA A 833 25.44 50.41 -76.77
N ALA A 834 26.11 49.93 -75.72
CA ALA A 834 25.81 50.29 -74.33
C ALA A 834 26.01 51.80 -74.04
N SER A 835 27.00 52.45 -74.67
CA SER A 835 27.28 53.88 -74.48
C SER A 835 26.21 54.82 -75.06
N LEU A 836 25.35 54.28 -75.93
CA LEU A 836 24.29 55.02 -76.62
C LEU A 836 22.96 55.06 -75.85
N ILE A 837 22.79 54.26 -74.80
CA ILE A 837 21.53 54.16 -74.05
C ILE A 837 21.22 55.44 -73.26
N ILE A 838 19.93 55.81 -73.19
CA ILE A 838 19.36 56.89 -72.39
C ILE A 838 18.37 56.25 -71.40
N PRO A 839 18.57 56.35 -70.07
CA PRO A 839 17.68 55.73 -69.08
C PRO A 839 16.21 56.17 -69.19
N LYS A 840 15.29 55.29 -68.75
CA LYS A 840 13.87 55.63 -68.57
C LYS A 840 13.67 56.72 -67.50
N LEU A 841 12.50 57.36 -67.49
CA LEU A 841 12.11 58.29 -66.43
C LEU A 841 11.41 57.56 -65.28
N ASP A 842 11.68 57.96 -64.04
CA ASP A 842 11.01 57.47 -62.83
C ASP A 842 10.00 58.49 -62.28
N HIS A 843 9.00 58.03 -61.53
CA HIS A 843 7.98 58.84 -60.88
C HIS A 843 8.14 58.84 -59.36
N VAL A 844 7.68 59.89 -58.68
CA VAL A 844 7.75 60.01 -57.22
C VAL A 844 6.53 59.35 -56.58
N HIS A 845 6.75 58.31 -55.78
CA HIS A 845 5.68 57.66 -55.02
C HIS A 845 5.11 58.62 -53.97
N THR A 846 3.79 58.82 -53.98
CA THR A 846 3.09 59.72 -53.05
C THR A 846 2.20 58.89 -52.10
N PRO A 847 2.48 58.86 -50.78
CA PRO A 847 1.70 58.11 -49.81
C PRO A 847 0.22 58.50 -49.79
N GLY A 848 -0.66 57.50 -49.76
CA GLY A 848 -2.10 57.67 -49.61
C GLY A 848 -2.55 57.88 -48.16
N GLN A 849 -3.85 57.75 -47.94
CA GLN A 849 -4.39 57.58 -46.60
C GLN A 849 -4.12 56.14 -46.12
N THR A 850 -3.87 55.98 -44.82
CA THR A 850 -3.76 54.67 -44.19
C THR A 850 -5.09 53.92 -44.28
N VAL A 851 -5.03 52.66 -44.67
CA VAL A 851 -6.15 51.72 -44.68
C VAL A 851 -5.92 50.69 -43.57
N ILE A 852 -7.01 50.22 -42.94
CA ILE A 852 -6.98 49.12 -41.99
C ILE A 852 -7.34 47.83 -42.73
N GLU A 853 -6.48 46.82 -42.60
CA GLU A 853 -6.64 45.48 -43.16
C GLU A 853 -6.44 44.42 -42.07
N ASN A 854 -6.78 43.16 -42.33
CA ASN A 854 -6.52 42.01 -41.44
C ASN A 854 -7.06 42.19 -40.00
N GLU A 855 -8.21 42.86 -39.83
CA GLU A 855 -8.80 43.12 -38.52
C GLU A 855 -9.37 41.83 -37.87
N VAL A 856 -8.77 41.44 -36.74
CA VAL A 856 -9.20 40.37 -35.85
C VAL A 856 -9.62 40.99 -34.52
N ALA A 857 -10.91 40.86 -34.18
CA ALA A 857 -11.44 41.43 -32.94
C ALA A 857 -10.89 40.72 -31.69
N ALA A 858 -10.53 41.50 -30.66
CA ALA A 858 -10.07 40.96 -29.39
C ALA A 858 -11.21 40.26 -28.63
N THR A 859 -10.89 39.14 -27.97
CA THR A 859 -11.78 38.41 -27.08
C THR A 859 -11.19 38.33 -25.67
N CYS A 860 -11.85 37.67 -24.71
CA CYS A 860 -11.26 37.42 -23.39
C CYS A 860 -10.22 36.27 -23.40
N LYS A 861 -10.26 35.38 -24.40
CA LYS A 861 -9.26 34.31 -24.59
C LYS A 861 -8.06 34.78 -25.41
N ALA A 862 -8.29 35.43 -26.55
CA ALA A 862 -7.25 35.88 -27.49
C ALA A 862 -7.16 37.41 -27.61
N ALA A 863 -5.94 37.92 -27.79
CA ALA A 863 -5.71 39.29 -28.22
C ALA A 863 -6.22 39.49 -29.68
N GLY A 864 -6.62 40.70 -30.01
CA GLY A 864 -6.97 41.08 -31.38
C GLY A 864 -5.78 41.68 -32.13
N SER A 865 -5.94 41.97 -33.41
CA SER A 865 -4.92 42.60 -34.24
C SER A 865 -5.49 43.30 -35.47
N TYR A 866 -4.73 44.19 -36.09
CA TYR A 866 -5.00 44.73 -37.43
C TYR A 866 -3.71 45.26 -38.07
N ASP A 867 -3.68 45.38 -39.39
CA ASP A 867 -2.59 46.01 -40.15
C ASP A 867 -2.95 47.45 -40.55
N GLU A 868 -2.04 48.39 -40.32
CA GLU A 868 -2.07 49.71 -40.95
C GLU A 868 -1.24 49.69 -42.24
N VAL A 869 -1.90 49.81 -43.39
CA VAL A 869 -1.27 49.73 -44.72
C VAL A 869 -1.38 51.07 -45.44
N VAL A 870 -0.31 51.50 -46.10
CA VAL A 870 -0.27 52.72 -46.91
C VAL A 870 0.17 52.40 -48.34
N TYR A 871 -0.73 52.66 -49.28
CA TYR A 871 -0.48 52.48 -50.72
C TYR A 871 -0.09 53.80 -51.40
N CYS A 872 0.64 53.71 -52.52
CA CYS A 872 0.91 54.87 -53.38
C CYS A 872 -0.36 55.30 -54.12
N THR A 873 -0.76 56.57 -54.00
CA THR A 873 -1.97 57.11 -54.66
C THR A 873 -1.95 57.04 -56.19
N SER A 874 -0.75 56.92 -56.79
CA SER A 874 -0.56 56.97 -58.24
C SER A 874 -0.53 55.59 -58.89
N CYS A 875 0.13 54.62 -58.25
CA CYS A 875 0.40 53.30 -58.81
C CYS A 875 -0.07 52.13 -57.95
N HIS A 876 -0.69 52.39 -56.79
CA HIS A 876 -1.26 51.41 -55.85
C HIS A 876 -0.28 50.37 -55.28
N ALA A 877 1.03 50.53 -55.52
CA ALA A 877 2.06 49.76 -54.83
C ALA A 877 2.02 50.02 -53.31
N GLU A 878 2.15 48.96 -52.51
CA GLU A 878 2.31 49.05 -51.05
C GLU A 878 3.62 49.78 -50.72
N LEU A 879 3.56 50.79 -49.84
CA LEU A 879 4.71 51.59 -49.43
C LEU A 879 5.16 51.27 -47.99
N SER A 880 4.22 50.87 -47.14
CA SER A 880 4.49 50.44 -45.77
C SER A 880 3.29 49.70 -45.18
N ARG A 881 3.58 48.65 -44.40
CA ARG A 881 2.63 47.92 -43.54
C ARG A 881 3.14 47.96 -42.10
N THR A 882 2.25 48.17 -41.14
CA THR A 882 2.58 48.17 -39.71
C THR A 882 1.52 47.40 -38.95
N HIS A 883 1.90 46.25 -38.39
CA HIS A 883 1.02 45.43 -37.58
C HIS A 883 0.72 46.08 -36.22
N LYS A 884 -0.51 45.93 -35.73
CA LYS A 884 -0.98 46.42 -34.43
C LYS A 884 -1.69 45.32 -33.68
N THR A 885 -1.43 45.19 -32.38
CA THR A 885 -2.12 44.26 -31.49
C THR A 885 -3.08 45.00 -30.57
N ILE A 886 -4.30 44.47 -30.44
CA ILE A 886 -5.33 44.92 -29.51
C ILE A 886 -5.29 44.02 -28.28
N ALA A 887 -5.08 44.60 -27.09
CA ALA A 887 -5.04 43.82 -25.84
C ALA A 887 -6.32 43.00 -25.65
N LYS A 888 -6.17 41.76 -25.14
CA LYS A 888 -7.32 40.88 -24.86
C LYS A 888 -8.31 41.56 -23.90
N LEU A 889 -9.60 41.30 -24.10
CA LEU A 889 -10.65 41.81 -23.23
C LEU A 889 -10.52 41.21 -21.82
N ALA A 890 -10.97 41.94 -20.81
CA ALA A 890 -11.13 41.37 -19.48
C ALA A 890 -12.24 40.31 -19.48
N HIS A 891 -12.12 39.29 -18.63
CA HIS A 891 -13.20 38.34 -18.38
C HIS A 891 -14.32 39.06 -17.61
N THR A 892 -15.59 38.76 -17.94
CA THR A 892 -16.78 39.38 -17.31
C THR A 892 -17.26 38.51 -16.15
N PRO A 893 -17.15 38.93 -14.88
CA PRO A 893 -17.54 38.09 -13.75
C PRO A 893 -19.03 37.76 -13.73
N GLY A 894 -19.35 36.49 -13.55
CA GLY A 894 -20.70 36.02 -13.21
C GLY A 894 -21.03 36.19 -11.74
N THR A 895 -22.18 35.65 -11.34
CA THR A 895 -22.48 35.38 -9.93
C THR A 895 -21.59 34.25 -9.42
N ALA A 896 -21.10 34.34 -8.18
CA ALA A 896 -20.44 33.21 -7.53
C ALA A 896 -21.41 32.02 -7.40
N VAL A 897 -20.92 30.83 -7.68
CA VAL A 897 -21.59 29.55 -7.42
C VAL A 897 -20.87 28.81 -6.30
N ILE A 898 -21.56 27.85 -5.68
CA ILE A 898 -21.01 26.96 -4.65
C ILE A 898 -20.63 25.65 -5.32
N GLU A 899 -19.37 25.25 -5.14
CA GLU A 899 -18.81 23.96 -5.59
C GLU A 899 -18.04 23.30 -4.45
N ASN A 900 -17.66 22.03 -4.61
CA ASN A 900 -16.87 21.27 -3.64
C ASN A 900 -17.43 21.31 -2.19
N GLU A 901 -18.76 21.29 -2.05
CA GLU A 901 -19.42 21.38 -0.74
C GLU A 901 -19.28 20.06 0.04
N VAL A 902 -18.42 20.09 1.06
CA VAL A 902 -18.23 19.05 2.06
C VAL A 902 -18.95 19.48 3.34
N ALA A 903 -20.00 18.76 3.72
CA ALA A 903 -20.78 19.06 4.92
C ALA A 903 -19.93 18.91 6.20
N ALA A 904 -20.09 19.84 7.14
CA ALA A 904 -19.42 19.76 8.44
C ALA A 904 -19.99 18.63 9.31
N THR A 905 -19.12 17.91 10.02
CA THR A 905 -19.50 16.89 11.01
C THR A 905 -19.05 17.34 12.41
N CYS A 906 -19.25 16.53 13.45
CA CYS A 906 -18.71 16.83 14.78
C CYS A 906 -17.21 16.50 14.91
N LYS A 907 -16.69 15.60 14.06
CA LYS A 907 -15.27 15.23 13.97
C LYS A 907 -14.48 16.15 13.03
N ALA A 908 -15.04 16.51 11.87
CA ALA A 908 -14.39 17.33 10.85
C ALA A 908 -15.11 18.66 10.57
N ALA A 909 -14.34 19.71 10.29
CA ALA A 909 -14.87 20.94 9.70
C ALA A 909 -15.30 20.68 8.24
N GLY A 910 -16.37 21.34 7.80
CA GLY A 910 -16.80 21.29 6.40
C GLY A 910 -16.12 22.35 5.55
N SER A 911 -16.37 22.32 4.25
CA SER A 911 -15.81 23.28 3.29
C SER A 911 -16.72 23.50 2.09
N TYR A 912 -16.55 24.60 1.38
CA TYR A 912 -17.04 24.79 0.02
C TYR A 912 -16.19 25.85 -0.71
N ASP A 913 -16.16 25.79 -2.03
CA ASP A 913 -15.56 26.83 -2.87
C ASP A 913 -16.63 27.81 -3.35
N GLU A 914 -16.38 29.12 -3.19
CA GLU A 914 -17.08 30.14 -3.98
C GLU A 914 -16.32 30.34 -5.29
N VAL A 915 -16.91 29.93 -6.41
CA VAL A 915 -16.29 29.96 -7.74
C VAL A 915 -17.00 30.98 -8.63
N VAL A 916 -16.23 31.84 -9.30
CA VAL A 916 -16.74 32.88 -10.20
C VAL A 916 -16.23 32.62 -11.61
N TYR A 917 -17.15 32.29 -12.52
CA TYR A 917 -16.86 32.05 -13.93
C TYR A 917 -17.06 33.29 -14.80
N CYS A 918 -16.41 33.30 -15.97
CA CYS A 918 -16.64 34.30 -17.01
C CYS A 918 -17.96 34.04 -17.75
N THR A 919 -18.89 35.01 -17.75
CA THR A 919 -20.19 34.90 -18.44
C THR A 919 -20.11 34.85 -19.97
N VAL A 920 -18.92 35.02 -20.54
CA VAL A 920 -18.68 35.07 -22.00
C VAL A 920 -17.97 33.82 -22.53
N CYS A 921 -17.13 33.18 -21.71
CA CYS A 921 -16.26 32.08 -22.15
C CYS A 921 -16.14 30.92 -21.15
N HIS A 922 -16.86 30.99 -20.03
CA HIS A 922 -16.94 30.00 -18.94
C HIS A 922 -15.63 29.66 -18.20
N ASP A 923 -14.50 30.29 -18.52
CA ASP A 923 -13.26 30.16 -17.74
C ASP A 923 -13.45 30.61 -16.29
N GLU A 924 -12.79 29.94 -15.34
CA GLU A 924 -12.71 30.39 -13.95
C GLU A 924 -11.95 31.72 -13.85
N ILE A 925 -12.54 32.71 -13.16
CA ILE A 925 -11.91 34.00 -12.86
C ILE A 925 -11.30 33.98 -11.45
N SER A 926 -11.99 33.34 -10.49
CA SER A 926 -11.51 33.18 -9.12
C SER A 926 -12.29 32.11 -8.35
N ARG A 927 -11.57 31.25 -7.65
CA ARG A 927 -12.05 30.34 -6.59
C ARG A 927 -11.66 30.86 -5.21
N THR A 928 -12.57 30.80 -4.25
CA THR A 928 -12.32 31.17 -2.84
C THR A 928 -12.86 30.10 -1.90
N HIS A 929 -11.97 29.27 -1.37
CA HIS A 929 -12.28 28.25 -0.38
C HIS A 929 -12.82 28.86 0.93
N LYS A 930 -13.90 28.27 1.45
CA LYS A 930 -14.58 28.64 2.71
C LYS A 930 -14.62 27.41 3.62
N THR A 931 -14.36 27.62 4.91
CA THR A 931 -14.49 26.58 5.95
C THR A 931 -15.78 26.73 6.73
N ILE A 932 -16.59 25.69 6.79
CA ILE A 932 -17.74 25.57 7.67
C ILE A 932 -17.24 25.02 9.02
N ALA A 933 -17.49 25.73 10.13
CA ALA A 933 -17.08 25.28 11.45
C ALA A 933 -17.67 23.89 11.77
N LYS A 934 -16.88 23.03 12.44
CA LYS A 934 -17.35 21.70 12.86
C LYS A 934 -18.59 21.82 13.74
N LEU A 935 -19.50 20.85 13.61
CA LEU A 935 -20.68 20.75 14.47
C LEU A 935 -20.26 20.51 15.92
N ALA A 936 -21.09 20.95 16.87
CA ALA A 936 -20.93 20.54 18.26
C ALA A 936 -21.25 19.03 18.39
N HIS A 937 -20.60 18.35 19.33
CA HIS A 937 -21.00 17.00 19.71
C HIS A 937 -22.38 17.05 20.39
N THR A 938 -23.29 16.16 20.00
CA THR A 938 -24.61 16.02 20.63
C THR A 938 -24.49 15.06 21.81
N PRO A 939 -24.67 15.49 23.07
CA PRO A 939 -24.55 14.59 24.22
C PRO A 939 -25.72 13.60 24.27
N GLY A 940 -25.40 12.33 24.47
CA GLY A 940 -26.38 11.27 24.68
C GLY A 940 -26.93 11.22 26.10
N THR A 941 -27.73 10.19 26.36
CA THR A 941 -28.06 9.77 27.73
C THR A 941 -26.80 9.27 28.43
N ALA A 942 -26.68 9.59 29.72
CA ALA A 942 -25.60 9.03 30.53
C ALA A 942 -25.84 7.52 30.74
N VAL A 943 -24.86 6.71 30.38
CA VAL A 943 -24.82 5.26 30.66
C VAL A 943 -24.02 5.00 31.94
N ARG A 944 -24.07 3.76 32.42
CA ARG A 944 -23.28 3.32 33.57
C ARG A 944 -22.25 2.28 33.17
N GLU A 945 -21.05 2.46 33.67
CA GLU A 945 -19.90 1.55 33.48
C GLU A 945 -19.26 1.25 34.84
N ASN A 946 -18.37 0.27 34.88
CA ASN A 946 -17.55 -0.04 36.07
C ASN A 946 -18.40 -0.24 37.36
N GLU A 947 -19.59 -0.86 37.24
CA GLU A 947 -20.47 -1.10 38.39
C GLU A 947 -19.85 -2.10 39.37
N VAL A 948 -19.58 -1.64 40.59
CA VAL A 948 -19.20 -2.48 41.74
C VAL A 948 -20.35 -2.46 42.74
N PRO A 949 -20.99 -3.60 43.05
CA PRO A 949 -22.13 -3.62 43.98
C PRO A 949 -21.69 -3.31 45.41
N ALA A 950 -22.54 -2.58 46.15
CA ALA A 950 -22.32 -2.32 47.58
C ALA A 950 -22.64 -3.56 48.42
N THR A 951 -21.85 -3.81 49.46
CA THR A 951 -22.09 -4.87 50.45
C THR A 951 -22.30 -4.25 51.84
N CYS A 952 -22.53 -5.06 52.88
CA CYS A 952 -22.54 -4.52 54.25
C CYS A 952 -21.13 -4.21 54.80
N THR A 953 -20.06 -4.63 54.12
CA THR A 953 -18.66 -4.38 54.51
C THR A 953 -17.96 -3.36 53.61
N ALA A 954 -18.33 -3.26 52.33
CA ALA A 954 -17.71 -2.38 51.32
C ALA A 954 -18.76 -1.46 50.66
N ALA A 955 -18.32 -0.26 50.26
CA ALA A 955 -19.13 0.65 49.46
C ALA A 955 -19.05 0.25 47.98
N GLY A 956 -20.14 0.43 47.23
CA GLY A 956 -20.16 0.19 45.80
C GLY A 956 -19.78 1.45 45.00
N SER A 957 -19.70 1.32 43.68
CA SER A 957 -19.38 2.41 42.76
C SER A 957 -19.94 2.17 41.36
N TYR A 958 -19.99 3.22 40.54
CA TYR A 958 -20.14 3.13 39.09
C TYR A 958 -19.63 4.43 38.44
N ASP A 959 -19.16 4.36 37.21
CA ASP A 959 -18.93 5.55 36.37
C ASP A 959 -20.21 5.92 35.63
N GLU A 960 -20.57 7.20 35.63
CA GLU A 960 -21.64 7.76 34.80
C GLU A 960 -21.01 8.48 33.61
N VAL A 961 -21.22 7.95 32.40
CA VAL A 961 -20.48 8.31 31.18
C VAL A 961 -21.43 8.80 30.10
N VAL A 962 -21.06 9.88 29.40
CA VAL A 962 -21.86 10.51 28.35
C VAL A 962 -21.08 10.48 27.04
N TYR A 963 -21.60 9.76 26.05
CA TYR A 963 -21.06 9.68 24.69
C TYR A 963 -21.75 10.64 23.72
N CYS A 964 -21.09 10.96 22.60
CA CYS A 964 -21.71 11.71 21.51
C CYS A 964 -22.63 10.82 20.67
N THR A 965 -23.92 11.17 20.51
CA THR A 965 -24.91 10.39 19.73
C THR A 965 -24.69 10.36 18.21
N VAL A 966 -23.59 10.92 17.73
CA VAL A 966 -23.27 11.08 16.29
C VAL A 966 -21.93 10.43 15.94
N CYS A 967 -21.03 10.25 16.91
CA CYS A 967 -19.66 9.80 16.64
C CYS A 967 -19.02 8.98 17.78
N HIS A 968 -19.78 8.69 18.85
CA HIS A 968 -19.45 7.83 19.98
C HIS A 968 -18.20 8.21 20.81
N ASP A 969 -17.63 9.40 20.60
CA ASP A 969 -16.57 9.93 21.49
C ASP A 969 -17.10 10.18 22.91
N GLU A 970 -16.29 9.87 23.94
CA GLU A 970 -16.59 10.22 25.33
C GLU A 970 -16.57 11.76 25.50
N LEU A 971 -17.65 12.32 26.04
CA LEU A 971 -17.78 13.76 26.31
C LEU A 971 -17.59 14.09 27.79
N SER A 972 -17.93 13.17 28.69
CA SER A 972 -17.66 13.27 30.12
C SER A 972 -17.88 11.95 30.85
N ARG A 973 -16.98 11.62 31.78
CA ARG A 973 -17.10 10.55 32.78
C ARG A 973 -17.18 11.13 34.19
N SER A 974 -18.00 10.54 35.07
CA SER A 974 -18.08 10.94 36.47
C SER A 974 -18.37 9.76 37.41
N HIS A 975 -17.38 9.42 38.24
CA HIS A 975 -17.46 8.37 39.23
C HIS A 975 -18.49 8.68 40.33
N LYS A 976 -19.34 7.71 40.66
CA LYS A 976 -20.33 7.74 41.74
C LYS A 976 -20.04 6.64 42.76
N THR A 977 -20.39 6.89 44.03
CA THR A 977 -20.27 5.90 45.12
C THR A 977 -21.63 5.50 45.66
N ILE A 978 -21.89 4.20 45.77
CA ILE A 978 -23.08 3.61 46.39
C ILE A 978 -22.75 3.36 47.88
N ALA A 979 -23.59 3.84 48.78
CA ALA A 979 -23.40 3.64 50.22
C ALA A 979 -23.46 2.14 50.59
N LYS A 980 -22.71 1.74 51.65
CA LYS A 980 -22.74 0.38 52.19
C LYS A 980 -24.17 -0.04 52.54
N LEU A 981 -24.48 -1.32 52.34
CA LEU A 981 -25.73 -1.92 52.80
C LEU A 981 -25.75 -2.00 54.34
N ALA A 982 -26.95 -2.05 54.92
CA ALA A 982 -27.11 -2.28 56.36
C ALA A 982 -26.79 -3.75 56.72
N HIS A 983 -26.31 -3.98 57.94
CA HIS A 983 -26.12 -5.34 58.47
C HIS A 983 -27.48 -6.01 58.75
N SER A 984 -27.63 -7.27 58.33
CA SER A 984 -28.79 -8.11 58.63
C SER A 984 -28.59 -8.80 59.97
N LEU A 985 -29.08 -8.18 61.06
CA LEU A 985 -28.72 -8.55 62.43
C LEU A 985 -29.72 -9.49 63.13
N THR A 986 -29.20 -10.59 63.67
CA THR A 986 -29.92 -11.53 64.54
C THR A 986 -29.47 -11.35 65.98
N PHE A 987 -30.39 -11.13 66.92
CA PHE A 987 -30.08 -11.05 68.35
C PHE A 987 -29.77 -12.42 68.95
N LYS A 988 -28.67 -12.51 69.70
CA LYS A 988 -28.23 -13.67 70.48
C LYS A 988 -28.36 -13.33 71.96
N PRO A 989 -29.19 -14.04 72.74
CA PRO A 989 -29.33 -13.79 74.18
C PRO A 989 -28.06 -14.22 74.94
N TYR A 990 -27.92 -13.69 76.15
CA TYR A 990 -26.88 -14.09 77.11
C TYR A 990 -26.94 -15.59 77.39
N GLN A 991 -25.76 -16.23 77.43
CA GLN A 991 -25.56 -17.60 77.89
C GLN A 991 -24.53 -17.61 79.03
N ALA A 992 -24.85 -18.28 80.13
CA ALA A 992 -23.89 -18.47 81.23
C ALA A 992 -22.84 -19.53 80.84
N ALA A 993 -21.60 -19.33 81.29
CA ALA A 993 -20.56 -20.34 81.19
C ALA A 993 -20.81 -21.48 82.19
N THR A 994 -20.32 -22.68 81.87
CA THR A 994 -20.40 -23.88 82.74
C THR A 994 -18.99 -24.38 83.06
N GLU A 995 -18.85 -25.61 83.56
CA GLU A 995 -17.53 -26.27 83.73
C GLU A 995 -17.03 -26.84 82.39
N GLU A 996 -17.97 -27.17 81.49
CA GLU A 996 -17.73 -27.85 80.21
C GLU A 996 -17.61 -26.88 79.01
N ALA A 997 -18.28 -25.72 79.05
CA ALA A 997 -18.38 -24.78 77.93
C ALA A 997 -18.35 -23.30 78.34
N ASP A 998 -17.81 -22.46 77.46
CA ASP A 998 -17.86 -21.01 77.60
C ASP A 998 -19.30 -20.47 77.41
N GLY A 999 -19.57 -19.34 78.08
CA GLY A 999 -20.78 -18.55 77.89
C GLY A 999 -20.54 -17.35 76.98
N TRP A 1000 -21.55 -16.49 76.84
CA TRP A 1000 -21.40 -15.19 76.18
C TRP A 1000 -22.42 -14.16 76.68
N ASN A 1001 -22.01 -12.89 76.62
CA ASN A 1001 -22.87 -11.73 76.76
C ASN A 1001 -23.87 -11.62 75.61
N ALA A 1002 -25.02 -11.00 75.86
CA ALA A 1002 -26.03 -10.77 74.85
C ALA A 1002 -25.52 -9.79 73.77
N HIS A 1003 -25.70 -10.14 72.50
CA HIS A 1003 -25.15 -9.40 71.36
C HIS A 1003 -26.03 -9.58 70.11
N TYR A 1004 -25.73 -8.85 69.04
CA TYR A 1004 -26.30 -9.03 67.71
C TYR A 1004 -25.24 -9.64 66.79
N GLN A 1005 -25.63 -10.50 65.84
CA GLN A 1005 -24.73 -11.11 64.86
C GLN A 1005 -25.27 -10.88 63.44
N CYS A 1006 -24.41 -10.47 62.50
CA CYS A 1006 -24.80 -10.28 61.11
C CYS A 1006 -24.85 -11.62 60.35
N SER A 1007 -25.95 -11.91 59.64
CA SER A 1007 -26.04 -13.10 58.77
C SER A 1007 -25.09 -13.05 57.57
N GLU A 1008 -24.83 -11.87 57.02
CA GLU A 1008 -24.07 -11.70 55.77
C GLU A 1008 -22.54 -11.69 55.96
N CYS A 1009 -22.05 -11.37 57.16
CA CYS A 1009 -20.62 -11.17 57.40
C CYS A 1009 -20.11 -11.68 58.76
N GLY A 1010 -20.92 -12.43 59.51
CA GLY A 1010 -20.53 -13.11 60.76
C GLY A 1010 -20.27 -12.22 61.98
N LYS A 1011 -19.86 -10.97 61.78
CA LYS A 1011 -19.50 -9.96 62.78
C LYS A 1011 -20.57 -9.77 63.88
N TYR A 1012 -20.09 -9.48 65.08
CA TYR A 1012 -20.90 -9.23 66.28
C TYR A 1012 -21.04 -7.74 66.57
N PHE A 1013 -22.14 -7.32 67.20
CA PHE A 1013 -22.46 -5.93 67.50
C PHE A 1013 -23.18 -5.80 68.84
N SER A 1014 -23.03 -4.65 69.51
CA SER A 1014 -23.73 -4.35 70.78
C SER A 1014 -25.12 -3.74 70.60
N ASP A 1015 -25.44 -3.25 69.39
CA ASP A 1015 -26.68 -2.55 69.05
C ASP A 1015 -27.43 -3.18 67.85
N ALA A 1016 -28.72 -2.90 67.77
CA ALA A 1016 -29.61 -3.40 66.71
C ALA A 1016 -29.43 -2.66 65.37
N GLU A 1017 -28.69 -1.54 65.36
CA GLU A 1017 -28.40 -0.72 64.18
C GLU A 1017 -27.05 -1.05 63.51
N GLY A 1018 -26.26 -1.96 64.08
CA GLY A 1018 -24.99 -2.44 63.52
C GLY A 1018 -23.85 -1.42 63.53
N LYS A 1019 -23.81 -0.53 64.52
CA LYS A 1019 -22.86 0.59 64.54
C LYS A 1019 -21.64 0.38 65.44
N ASN A 1020 -21.79 -0.40 66.50
CA ASN A 1020 -20.76 -0.66 67.49
C ASN A 1020 -20.41 -2.15 67.46
N GLU A 1021 -19.48 -2.50 66.57
CA GLU A 1021 -18.94 -3.84 66.39
C GLU A 1021 -18.26 -4.35 67.67
N LEU A 1022 -18.32 -5.66 67.90
CA LEU A 1022 -17.70 -6.37 69.02
C LEU A 1022 -16.80 -7.50 68.52
N THR A 1023 -15.68 -7.74 69.21
CA THR A 1023 -14.85 -8.95 69.01
C THR A 1023 -15.40 -10.13 69.83
N TRP A 1024 -14.98 -11.35 69.51
CA TRP A 1024 -15.33 -12.54 70.29
C TRP A 1024 -14.93 -12.38 71.77
N ASP A 1025 -13.73 -11.87 72.04
CA ASP A 1025 -13.20 -11.65 73.40
C ASP A 1025 -14.04 -10.67 74.24
N GLN A 1026 -14.80 -9.78 73.60
CA GLN A 1026 -15.68 -8.82 74.26
C GLN A 1026 -17.05 -9.42 74.60
N ILE A 1027 -17.44 -10.53 73.95
CA ILE A 1027 -18.70 -11.23 74.22
C ILE A 1027 -18.51 -12.53 75.01
N VAL A 1028 -17.43 -13.28 74.82
CA VAL A 1028 -17.19 -14.57 75.50
C VAL A 1028 -17.10 -14.43 77.02
N ILE A 1029 -17.56 -15.46 77.73
CA ILE A 1029 -17.43 -15.60 79.18
C ILE A 1029 -16.72 -16.95 79.41
N PRO A 1030 -15.44 -16.97 79.79
CA PRO A 1030 -14.70 -18.22 79.97
C PRO A 1030 -15.34 -19.17 80.98
N ARG A 1031 -15.26 -20.48 80.69
CA ARG A 1031 -15.71 -21.57 81.55
C ARG A 1031 -15.11 -21.54 82.96
N ILE A 1032 -15.84 -22.09 83.90
CA ILE A 1032 -15.52 -22.11 85.32
C ILE A 1032 -14.32 -23.04 85.56
N VAL A 1033 -13.23 -22.47 86.08
CA VAL A 1033 -12.04 -23.21 86.51
C VAL A 1033 -12.16 -23.59 87.97
N ILE A 1034 -11.92 -24.87 88.29
CA ILE A 1034 -11.82 -25.42 89.64
C ILE A 1034 -10.57 -26.29 89.71
N GLY A 1035 -9.68 -26.07 90.67
CA GLY A 1035 -8.47 -26.87 90.84
C GLY A 1035 -7.64 -26.47 92.07
N LYS A 1036 -6.40 -26.96 92.19
CA LYS A 1036 -5.52 -26.65 93.33
C LYS A 1036 -4.47 -25.60 92.96
N ARG A 1037 -4.22 -24.63 93.84
CA ARG A 1037 -3.19 -23.60 93.62
C ARG A 1037 -1.80 -24.26 93.57
N GLY A 1038 -1.09 -24.15 92.46
CA GLY A 1038 0.19 -24.79 92.19
C GLY A 1038 0.11 -26.16 91.50
N ASP A 1039 -1.09 -26.67 91.20
CA ASP A 1039 -1.32 -27.89 90.40
C ASP A 1039 -1.64 -27.45 88.96
N ILE A 1040 -0.66 -27.59 88.06
CA ILE A 1040 -0.57 -26.87 86.77
C ILE A 1040 -0.46 -27.85 85.58
N ASP A 1041 -0.13 -29.12 85.84
CA ASP A 1041 -0.40 -30.22 84.91
C ASP A 1041 -1.68 -31.01 85.21
N GLY A 1042 -2.29 -30.84 86.39
CA GLY A 1042 -3.61 -31.36 86.74
C GLY A 1042 -3.60 -32.80 87.26
N ASP A 1043 -2.44 -33.35 87.64
CA ASP A 1043 -2.33 -34.74 88.15
C ASP A 1043 -2.80 -34.92 89.61
N GLY A 1044 -3.22 -33.83 90.28
CA GLY A 1044 -3.72 -33.81 91.65
C GLY A 1044 -2.62 -33.65 92.70
N LYS A 1045 -1.37 -33.39 92.31
CA LYS A 1045 -0.21 -33.27 93.20
C LYS A 1045 0.73 -32.16 92.72
N ILE A 1046 1.18 -31.35 93.66
CA ILE A 1046 2.10 -30.25 93.39
C ILE A 1046 3.54 -30.77 93.40
N THR A 1047 4.22 -30.65 92.27
CA THR A 1047 5.54 -31.24 92.00
C THR A 1047 6.45 -30.31 91.18
N ILE A 1048 7.67 -30.77 90.89
CA ILE A 1048 8.58 -30.04 89.98
C ILE A 1048 8.11 -30.08 88.51
N LEU A 1049 7.13 -30.92 88.16
CA LEU A 1049 6.51 -30.92 86.82
C LEU A 1049 5.62 -29.71 86.63
N ASP A 1050 4.88 -29.31 87.66
CA ASP A 1050 4.04 -28.10 87.69
C ASP A 1050 4.88 -26.83 87.50
N VAL A 1051 5.99 -26.74 88.23
CA VAL A 1051 7.03 -25.71 88.00
C VAL A 1051 7.51 -25.72 86.56
N THR A 1052 7.74 -26.89 85.97
CA THR A 1052 8.22 -27.01 84.58
C THR A 1052 7.13 -26.59 83.59
N CYS A 1053 5.86 -26.89 83.85
CA CYS A 1053 4.73 -26.44 83.06
C CYS A 1053 4.51 -24.92 83.18
N LEU A 1054 4.68 -24.35 84.38
CA LEU A 1054 4.61 -22.90 84.61
C LEU A 1054 5.74 -22.16 83.88
N GLN A 1055 6.97 -22.68 83.97
CA GLN A 1055 8.11 -22.19 83.20
C GLN A 1055 7.86 -22.27 81.69
N ARG A 1056 7.24 -23.35 81.20
CA ARG A 1056 6.87 -23.48 79.79
C ARG A 1056 5.82 -22.46 79.38
N VAL A 1057 4.81 -22.18 80.19
CA VAL A 1057 3.82 -21.12 79.89
C VAL A 1057 4.47 -19.73 79.86
N LEU A 1058 5.30 -19.40 80.85
CA LEU A 1058 6.03 -18.13 80.90
C LEU A 1058 7.04 -17.95 79.77
N ALA A 1059 7.52 -19.05 79.18
CA ALA A 1059 8.41 -19.06 78.02
C ALA A 1059 7.68 -19.19 76.67
N GLY A 1060 6.34 -19.25 76.65
CA GLY A 1060 5.55 -19.46 75.42
C GLY A 1060 5.59 -20.87 74.82
N VAL A 1061 6.08 -21.87 75.58
CA VAL A 1061 6.28 -23.28 75.17
C VAL A 1061 5.13 -24.20 75.64
N LYS A 1062 4.14 -23.66 76.34
CA LYS A 1062 2.79 -24.20 76.56
C LYS A 1062 1.83 -23.00 76.44
N ALA A 1063 0.64 -23.20 75.87
CA ALA A 1063 -0.38 -22.15 75.81
C ALA A 1063 -0.74 -21.63 77.20
N ARG A 1064 -1.05 -20.33 77.30
CA ARG A 1064 -1.48 -19.67 78.54
C ARG A 1064 -3.00 -19.65 78.58
N ASP A 1065 -3.58 -20.67 79.19
CA ASP A 1065 -5.03 -20.82 79.34
C ASP A 1065 -5.53 -20.30 80.72
N ASN A 1066 -6.85 -20.18 80.87
CA ASN A 1066 -7.48 -19.68 82.09
C ASN A 1066 -7.29 -20.60 83.31
N VAL A 1067 -6.91 -21.87 83.12
CA VAL A 1067 -6.59 -22.80 84.19
C VAL A 1067 -5.20 -22.50 84.73
N VAL A 1068 -4.19 -22.38 83.86
CA VAL A 1068 -2.82 -22.08 84.28
C VAL A 1068 -2.68 -20.65 84.81
N GLU A 1069 -3.43 -19.67 84.31
CA GLU A 1069 -3.44 -18.34 84.94
C GLU A 1069 -3.98 -18.37 86.38
N LYS A 1070 -5.09 -19.09 86.63
CA LYS A 1070 -5.78 -19.08 87.93
C LYS A 1070 -5.14 -20.02 88.97
N LEU A 1071 -4.61 -21.16 88.55
CA LEU A 1071 -3.93 -22.12 89.44
C LEU A 1071 -2.41 -21.86 89.54
N GLY A 1072 -1.83 -21.23 88.52
CA GLY A 1072 -0.40 -20.94 88.45
C GLY A 1072 0.03 -19.59 89.06
N ASP A 1073 -0.90 -18.66 89.26
CA ASP A 1073 -0.76 -17.58 90.25
C ASP A 1073 -0.67 -18.20 91.65
N VAL A 1074 0.49 -18.15 92.30
CA VAL A 1074 0.73 -18.83 93.59
C VAL A 1074 0.95 -17.89 94.77
N ASP A 1075 1.10 -16.59 94.55
CA ASP A 1075 1.05 -15.59 95.63
C ASP A 1075 -0.26 -14.78 95.69
N GLY A 1076 -1.13 -14.90 94.68
CA GLY A 1076 -2.47 -14.35 94.69
C GLY A 1076 -2.56 -12.89 94.21
N ASP A 1077 -1.53 -12.34 93.57
CA ASP A 1077 -1.55 -10.97 93.05
C ASP A 1077 -2.40 -10.82 91.75
N GLY A 1078 -2.76 -11.94 91.13
CA GLY A 1078 -3.54 -12.01 89.89
C GLY A 1078 -2.71 -11.97 88.60
N SER A 1079 -1.38 -12.00 88.70
CA SER A 1079 -0.45 -11.84 87.57
C SER A 1079 0.55 -12.99 87.50
N LEU A 1080 0.23 -14.06 86.77
CA LEU A 1080 1.17 -15.17 86.56
C LEU A 1080 2.51 -14.67 85.93
N THR A 1081 3.60 -14.75 86.70
CA THR A 1081 4.95 -14.27 86.38
C THR A 1081 6.06 -15.28 86.76
N ALA A 1082 7.32 -14.90 86.54
CA ALA A 1082 8.48 -15.65 87.03
C ALA A 1082 8.63 -15.64 88.57
N VAL A 1083 7.90 -14.77 89.29
CA VAL A 1083 7.84 -14.79 90.76
C VAL A 1083 7.15 -16.08 91.21
N ASP A 1084 6.01 -16.41 90.61
CA ASP A 1084 5.22 -17.61 90.89
C ASP A 1084 6.02 -18.90 90.74
N THR A 1085 6.71 -19.03 89.60
CA THR A 1085 7.67 -20.12 89.36
C THR A 1085 8.71 -20.23 90.47
N THR A 1086 9.23 -19.08 90.93
CA THR A 1086 10.25 -19.04 91.99
C THR A 1086 9.65 -19.39 93.35
N LEU A 1087 8.42 -18.97 93.64
CA LEU A 1087 7.72 -19.27 94.90
C LEU A 1087 7.28 -20.74 94.97
N LEU A 1088 6.75 -21.30 93.88
CA LEU A 1088 6.40 -22.72 93.78
C LEU A 1088 7.65 -23.62 93.92
N GLN A 1089 8.76 -23.26 93.28
CA GLN A 1089 10.06 -23.92 93.50
C GLN A 1089 10.51 -23.88 94.96
N ARG A 1090 10.34 -22.73 95.63
CA ARG A 1090 10.70 -22.57 97.05
C ARG A 1090 9.79 -23.35 97.97
N TRP A 1091 8.49 -23.42 97.65
CA TRP A 1091 7.49 -24.23 98.35
C TRP A 1091 7.82 -25.72 98.30
N LEU A 1092 8.18 -26.24 97.12
CA LEU A 1092 8.67 -27.62 96.95
C LEU A 1092 9.97 -27.93 97.74
N LEU A 1093 10.74 -26.91 98.10
CA LEU A 1093 11.95 -27.01 98.93
C LEU A 1093 11.68 -26.79 100.44
N GLY A 1094 10.41 -26.68 100.85
CA GLY A 1094 10.02 -26.46 102.24
C GLY A 1094 10.27 -25.04 102.77
N LEU A 1095 10.51 -24.08 101.86
CA LEU A 1095 10.48 -22.64 102.15
C LEU A 1095 9.09 -22.09 101.80
N ASN A 1096 8.77 -20.84 102.18
CA ASN A 1096 7.52 -20.17 101.78
C ASN A 1096 6.23 -21.01 102.00
N GLN A 1097 6.19 -21.79 103.07
CA GLN A 1097 5.05 -22.66 103.46
C GLN A 1097 3.85 -21.87 104.04
N ASP A 1098 3.93 -20.54 103.97
CA ASP A 1098 2.94 -19.54 104.36
C ASP A 1098 2.08 -19.04 103.19
N LEU A 1099 2.26 -19.61 101.99
CA LEU A 1099 1.40 -19.42 100.81
C LEU A 1099 0.35 -20.55 100.72
N ASP A 1100 -0.85 -20.21 100.24
CA ASP A 1100 -2.01 -21.13 100.08
C ASP A 1100 -1.87 -22.13 98.91
N ILE A 1101 -0.65 -22.58 98.64
CA ILE A 1101 -0.29 -23.58 97.62
C ILE A 1101 -0.76 -24.96 98.10
N GLY A 1102 -1.64 -25.61 97.33
CA GLY A 1102 -2.30 -26.88 97.69
C GLY A 1102 -3.77 -26.77 98.07
N GLU A 1103 -4.29 -25.57 98.32
CA GLU A 1103 -5.70 -25.30 98.58
C GLU A 1103 -6.51 -25.20 97.27
N ASP A 1104 -7.83 -25.40 97.37
CA ASP A 1104 -8.75 -25.41 96.22
C ASP A 1104 -9.18 -23.97 95.82
N VAL A 1105 -9.26 -23.69 94.51
CA VAL A 1105 -9.40 -22.33 93.92
C VAL A 1105 -10.47 -22.27 92.85
#